data_AF-A0A246AAG1-F1
#
_entry.id   AF-A0A246AAG1-F1
#
_cell.length_a   1.000
_cell.length_b   1.000
_cell.length_c   1.000
_cell.angle_alpha   90.00
_cell.angle_beta   90.00
_cell.angle_gamma   90.00
#
_symmetry.space_group_name_H-M   'P 1'
#
loop_
_entity.id
_entity.type
_entity.pdbx_description
1 polymer ?
#
loop_
_entity_poly.entity_id
_entity_poly.type
_entity_poly.pdbx_seq_one_letter_code
_entity_poly.pdbx_strand_id
1 'polypeptide(L)'
;MMSNKSGYGFDFRYVLGLFLLLSGYVNGQEIDRKAQEYRPMYHFSPAKGWMGDPDGLVHYNNTYHLFWWGHAVSKDLVHWQEMPRPMKEGMGFSYFSGSVVVDKMNTSGFGKNSMIAFYTKHLPGDSLPETQAISISNNEGQSFDYYQKNPILDINKVFFRDPQVFWYEQDKSWKMVVSRPDVQQVHIYQSSDLKNWAFCSSFEGLGAKNSFWECPDLFELPIEGSNEKKWVLIIGRGPNRVQYFVGNFNGKTFVTDKKIAEYLSVGQGIKGSVFEDFEGKNLKWPKFAEEHENKVSGVTDYLGKHYLSTENASATVFRSKSQPFTISTKAINFLLIGGNHQDSTCINLLVDGKVVKTTHGDNTKVFKWNGWDVRSWMGKKAQLELVDLSKDTTTGFIAIDHIVFSDQLSNQHLEHALWLDYGPDYYAIRTWRDYDIKNGLTDTVHAIGWMGNWDYARKAPSKWGKGFQSIPRVMTLREMPSGWRVFQQPIPQLPQLRDSGIHQQLQLKGLQSLKNFKPDVNSYELDATFTPGTAKAFGLNLFVGEGRKLALRYDPQLGELTLDRRNCTNFNTDTAFTKSFAKKYAVPLALDKGSLRLHIFVDRSSIEIFANDGENVVSATTFAADAQTGLETFSEGGNTTLNIQAWKLKSIW
;
A
#
# COMPACT_ATOMS: atom_id res chain seq x y z
N MET A 1 -84.45 32.00 -1.97
CA MET A 1 -84.99 33.26 -1.44
C MET A 1 -83.87 34.29 -1.41
N MET A 2 -84.04 35.38 -2.17
CA MET A 2 -83.50 36.75 -2.04
C MET A 2 -82.03 36.88 -1.58
N SER A 3 -81.06 37.16 -2.44
CA SER A 3 -80.76 38.45 -3.09
C SER A 3 -80.75 39.65 -2.14
N ASN A 4 -79.58 40.26 -1.92
CA ASN A 4 -79.41 41.66 -2.33
C ASN A 4 -77.94 42.08 -2.46
N LYS A 5 -77.70 42.77 -3.57
CA LYS A 5 -76.50 43.53 -3.92
C LYS A 5 -76.60 44.94 -3.33
N SER A 6 -75.46 45.53 -3.01
CA SER A 6 -75.06 46.94 -3.27
C SER A 6 -73.72 47.14 -2.55
N GLY A 7 -72.71 47.86 -3.03
CA GLY A 7 -72.60 48.78 -4.14
C GLY A 7 -71.56 49.83 -3.75
N TYR A 8 -70.38 49.75 -4.38
CA TYR A 8 -69.41 50.83 -4.70
C TYR A 8 -69.07 51.94 -3.69
N GLY A 9 -67.75 52.13 -3.47
CA GLY A 9 -67.20 53.46 -3.16
C GLY A 9 -65.76 53.48 -2.64
N PHE A 10 -64.86 54.06 -3.45
CA PHE A 10 -63.68 54.86 -3.06
C PHE A 10 -62.37 54.22 -2.58
N ASP A 11 -61.48 54.00 -3.56
CA ASP A 11 -60.22 54.72 -3.84
C ASP A 11 -59.45 55.45 -2.69
N PHE A 12 -58.25 54.92 -2.45
CA PHE A 12 -56.98 55.47 -1.94
C PHE A 12 -56.98 56.46 -0.77
N ARG A 13 -56.39 56.01 0.35
CA ARG A 13 -55.07 56.47 0.84
C ARG A 13 -54.70 55.76 2.16
N TYR A 14 -53.44 55.31 2.23
CA TYR A 14 -52.72 54.74 3.38
C TYR A 14 -53.13 53.34 3.85
N VAL A 15 -52.37 52.31 3.43
CA VAL A 15 -51.50 51.52 4.33
C VAL A 15 -50.36 50.97 3.47
N LEU A 16 -49.16 51.51 3.68
CA LEU A 16 -47.91 50.94 3.18
C LEU A 16 -47.64 49.68 4.01
N GLY A 17 -47.83 48.50 3.42
CA GLY A 17 -47.49 47.21 4.03
C GLY A 17 -46.57 46.45 3.09
N LEU A 18 -45.27 46.48 3.39
CA LEU A 18 -44.23 45.72 2.71
C LEU A 18 -44.59 44.23 2.63
N PHE A 19 -44.79 43.71 1.43
CA PHE A 19 -44.57 42.29 1.13
C PHE A 19 -43.19 42.15 0.46
N LEU A 20 -42.16 41.98 1.30
CA LEU A 20 -40.86 41.49 0.86
C LEU A 20 -40.97 39.98 0.62
N LEU A 21 -40.88 39.59 -0.65
CA LEU A 21 -40.57 38.23 -1.09
C LEU A 21 -39.22 37.83 -0.47
N LEU A 22 -39.25 37.00 0.57
CA LEU A 22 -38.10 36.23 1.03
C LEU A 22 -37.88 35.06 0.06
N SER A 23 -37.31 35.34 -1.11
CA SER A 23 -36.53 34.35 -1.84
C SER A 23 -35.27 34.10 -1.01
N GLY A 24 -35.30 33.06 -0.18
CA GLY A 24 -34.11 32.56 0.49
C GLY A 24 -33.10 32.13 -0.57
N TYR A 25 -32.13 32.99 -0.84
CA TYR A 25 -30.88 32.60 -1.46
C TYR A 25 -30.25 31.53 -0.56
N VAL A 26 -30.32 30.27 -1.00
CA VAL A 26 -29.33 29.28 -0.59
C VAL A 26 -28.01 29.80 -1.14
N ASN A 27 -27.26 30.53 -0.32
CA ASN A 27 -25.83 30.73 -0.56
C ASN A 27 -25.20 29.35 -0.47
N GLY A 28 -25.19 28.60 -1.57
CA GLY A 28 -24.16 27.60 -1.78
C GLY A 28 -22.86 28.36 -1.68
N GLN A 29 -22.06 28.09 -0.64
CA GLN A 29 -20.70 28.58 -0.60
C GLN A 29 -20.06 28.18 -1.92
N GLU A 30 -19.65 29.17 -2.72
CA GLU A 30 -18.77 28.92 -3.86
C GLU A 30 -17.52 28.27 -3.28
N ILE A 31 -17.45 26.94 -3.37
CA ILE A 31 -16.25 26.21 -3.06
C ILE A 31 -15.22 26.72 -4.05
N ASP A 32 -14.22 27.46 -3.58
CA ASP A 32 -13.10 27.88 -4.41
C ASP A 32 -12.44 26.62 -4.97
N ARG A 33 -12.73 26.32 -6.24
CA ARG A 33 -12.24 25.13 -6.93
C ARG A 33 -10.71 25.09 -6.92
N LYS A 34 -10.03 26.24 -6.92
CA LYS A 34 -8.56 26.32 -6.81
C LYS A 34 -8.06 26.02 -5.41
N ALA A 35 -8.81 26.32 -4.37
CA ALA A 35 -8.46 25.96 -2.99
C ALA A 35 -8.61 24.44 -2.75
N GLN A 36 -9.51 23.78 -3.47
CA GLN A 36 -9.76 22.33 -3.40
C GLN A 36 -9.08 21.54 -4.54
N GLU A 37 -8.10 22.12 -5.23
CA GLU A 37 -7.32 21.41 -6.26
C GLU A 37 -6.73 20.11 -5.69
N TYR A 38 -6.84 19.02 -6.46
CA TYR A 38 -6.45 17.66 -6.07
C TYR A 38 -7.22 17.05 -4.89
N ARG A 39 -8.24 17.69 -4.31
CA ARG A 39 -8.95 17.06 -3.18
C ARG A 39 -9.71 15.82 -3.67
N PRO A 40 -9.50 14.64 -3.06
CA PRO A 40 -10.26 13.44 -3.40
C PRO A 40 -11.77 13.65 -3.22
N MET A 41 -12.56 13.06 -4.10
CA MET A 41 -14.02 13.13 -4.13
C MET A 41 -14.68 12.01 -3.34
N TYR A 42 -14.03 10.84 -3.22
CA TYR A 42 -14.58 9.67 -2.53
C TYR A 42 -13.57 8.93 -1.65
N HIS A 43 -12.44 9.58 -1.36
CA HIS A 43 -11.52 9.15 -0.30
C HIS A 43 -11.64 10.10 0.89
N PHE A 44 -11.59 9.56 2.11
CA PHE A 44 -11.64 10.41 3.29
C PHE A 44 -10.40 11.32 3.35
N SER A 45 -10.63 12.61 3.57
CA SER A 45 -9.62 13.62 3.87
C SER A 45 -10.18 14.62 4.89
N PRO A 46 -9.40 15.09 5.88
CA PRO A 46 -9.89 16.10 6.81
C PRO A 46 -10.19 17.41 6.05
N ALA A 47 -11.09 18.22 6.59
CA ALA A 47 -11.47 19.51 6.03
C ALA A 47 -10.25 20.41 5.82
N LYS A 48 -9.30 20.39 6.76
CA LYS A 48 -8.01 21.09 6.69
C LYS A 48 -6.92 20.33 7.47
N GLY A 49 -5.66 20.60 7.13
CA GLY A 49 -4.50 20.15 7.92
C GLY A 49 -3.80 18.92 7.36
N TRP A 50 -3.18 18.14 8.24
CA TRP A 50 -2.39 16.96 7.90
C TRP A 50 -3.12 15.70 8.33
N MET A 51 -3.14 14.69 7.45
CA MET A 51 -3.50 13.33 7.79
C MET A 51 -2.36 12.38 7.39
N GLY A 52 -1.99 11.52 8.34
CA GLY A 52 -1.06 10.41 8.15
C GLY A 52 -1.80 9.11 8.38
N ASP A 53 -1.22 8.29 9.24
CA ASP A 53 -1.68 6.97 9.65
C ASP A 53 -3.15 6.99 10.11
N PRO A 54 -3.98 6.02 9.67
CA PRO A 54 -5.23 5.73 10.34
C PRO A 54 -4.96 5.12 11.71
N ASP A 55 -5.70 5.57 12.71
CA ASP A 55 -5.62 5.15 14.09
C ASP A 55 -6.99 4.68 14.59
N GLY A 56 -6.98 3.86 15.63
CA GLY A 56 -8.18 3.63 16.44
C GLY A 56 -9.41 3.05 15.72
N LEU A 57 -9.21 2.27 14.65
CA LEU A 57 -10.30 1.78 13.82
C LEU A 57 -11.21 0.81 14.59
N VAL A 58 -12.39 1.29 14.95
CA VAL A 58 -13.38 0.56 15.75
C VAL A 58 -14.75 0.65 15.09
N HIS A 59 -15.44 -0.49 15.02
CA HIS A 59 -16.86 -0.53 14.69
C HIS A 59 -17.64 -0.82 15.99
N TYR A 60 -18.47 0.12 16.42
CA TYR A 60 -19.24 0.01 17.66
C TYR A 60 -20.53 0.83 17.57
N ASN A 61 -21.64 0.30 18.09
CA ASN A 61 -22.98 0.89 18.03
C ASN A 61 -23.36 1.31 16.59
N ASN A 62 -23.16 0.39 15.65
CA ASN A 62 -23.41 0.52 14.21
C ASN A 62 -22.69 1.74 13.62
N THR A 63 -21.47 2.04 14.09
CA THR A 63 -20.68 3.19 13.66
C THR A 63 -19.23 2.77 13.44
N TYR A 64 -18.70 3.05 12.26
CA TYR A 64 -17.28 2.95 11.97
C TYR A 64 -16.59 4.23 12.41
N HIS A 65 -15.62 4.11 13.30
CA HIS A 65 -14.76 5.21 13.72
C HIS A 65 -13.44 5.13 12.97
N LEU A 66 -13.00 6.28 12.45
CA LEU A 66 -11.68 6.50 11.88
C LEU A 66 -11.01 7.60 12.70
N PHE A 67 -9.92 7.27 13.38
CA PHE A 67 -9.09 8.28 14.02
C PHE A 67 -7.79 8.48 13.24
N TRP A 68 -7.15 9.61 13.51
CA TRP A 68 -5.74 9.91 13.22
C TRP A 68 -5.23 10.86 14.32
N TRP A 69 -5.83 10.68 15.51
CA TRP A 69 -6.00 11.66 16.60
C TRP A 69 -6.82 12.91 16.24
N GLY A 70 -7.19 13.10 14.96
CA GLY A 70 -8.51 13.61 14.60
C GLY A 70 -9.54 12.49 14.57
N HIS A 71 -10.79 12.78 14.21
CA HIS A 71 -11.88 11.80 14.26
C HIS A 71 -12.87 12.01 13.13
N ALA A 72 -13.29 10.93 12.49
CA ALA A 72 -14.45 10.87 11.62
C ALA A 72 -15.25 9.60 11.88
N VAL A 73 -16.53 9.66 11.54
CA VAL A 73 -17.46 8.52 11.66
C VAL A 73 -18.17 8.23 10.34
N SER A 74 -18.52 6.97 10.13
CA SER A 74 -19.32 6.53 8.99
C SER A 74 -20.28 5.40 9.40
N LYS A 75 -21.38 5.26 8.68
CA LYS A 75 -22.31 4.12 8.79
C LYS A 75 -22.07 3.06 7.72
N ASP A 76 -21.32 3.39 6.67
CA ASP A 76 -21.20 2.57 5.46
C ASP A 76 -19.77 2.48 4.92
N LEU A 77 -18.79 3.04 5.64
CA LEU A 77 -17.38 3.17 5.24
C LEU A 77 -17.15 4.07 4.00
N VAL A 78 -18.19 4.72 3.47
CA VAL A 78 -18.13 5.55 2.27
C VAL A 78 -18.37 7.01 2.60
N HIS A 79 -19.48 7.32 3.25
CA HIS A 79 -19.85 8.68 3.63
C HIS A 79 -19.33 8.97 5.04
N TRP A 80 -18.44 9.94 5.14
CA TRP A 80 -17.72 10.25 6.38
C TRP A 80 -18.13 11.62 6.92
N GLN A 81 -18.43 11.67 8.21
CA GLN A 81 -18.62 12.90 8.95
C GLN A 81 -17.38 13.16 9.81
N GLU A 82 -16.65 14.24 9.53
CA GLU A 82 -15.57 14.70 10.41
C GLU A 82 -16.14 15.22 11.73
N MET A 83 -15.53 14.80 12.83
CA MET A 83 -15.92 15.12 14.20
C MET A 83 -14.90 16.10 14.81
N PRO A 84 -15.27 16.83 15.89
CA PRO A 84 -14.31 17.63 16.64
C PRO A 84 -13.10 16.80 17.11
N ARG A 85 -11.94 17.45 17.27
CA ARG A 85 -10.74 16.78 17.78
C ARG A 85 -11.04 16.11 19.14
N PRO A 86 -10.87 14.79 19.27
CA PRO A 86 -11.37 14.07 20.42
C PRO A 86 -10.39 14.08 21.61
N MET A 87 -9.09 14.20 21.38
CA MET A 87 -8.07 14.11 22.43
C MET A 87 -8.02 15.39 23.28
N LYS A 88 -8.32 15.25 24.57
CA LYS A 88 -8.13 16.30 25.57
C LYS A 88 -6.78 16.12 26.27
N GLU A 89 -6.19 17.25 26.67
CA GLU A 89 -5.03 17.33 27.56
C GLU A 89 -3.83 16.43 27.19
N GLY A 90 -2.81 17.03 26.59
CA GLY A 90 -1.52 16.39 26.35
C GLY A 90 -0.47 17.48 26.17
N MET A 91 0.16 17.90 27.26
CA MET A 91 1.16 18.97 27.20
C MET A 91 2.55 18.40 26.94
N GLY A 92 3.26 18.98 25.99
CA GLY A 92 4.69 18.73 25.77
C GLY A 92 5.05 17.47 24.99
N PHE A 93 4.08 16.77 24.35
CA PHE A 93 4.33 15.60 23.51
C PHE A 93 3.37 15.54 22.30
N SER A 94 3.69 14.68 21.33
CA SER A 94 2.84 14.35 20.19
C SER A 94 2.19 12.98 20.39
N TYR A 95 0.90 12.88 20.07
CA TYR A 95 0.19 11.60 19.97
C TYR A 95 0.63 10.93 18.66
N PHE A 96 1.48 9.91 18.77
CA PHE A 96 1.84 9.03 17.67
C PHE A 96 0.84 7.89 17.57
N SER A 97 0.92 7.15 16.47
CA SER A 97 -0.07 6.19 16.02
C SER A 97 -0.42 5.12 17.07
N GLY A 98 -1.58 4.52 16.94
CA GLY A 98 -2.09 3.56 17.89
C GLY A 98 -3.51 3.06 17.60
N SER A 99 -4.19 2.60 18.64
CA SER A 99 -5.44 1.85 18.52
C SER A 99 -6.47 2.26 19.56
N VAL A 100 -7.72 1.85 19.37
CA VAL A 100 -8.83 2.08 20.30
C VAL A 100 -9.51 0.74 20.52
N VAL A 101 -9.88 0.46 21.75
CA VAL A 101 -10.67 -0.73 22.11
C VAL A 101 -11.91 -0.33 22.90
N VAL A 102 -12.96 -1.14 22.83
CA VAL A 102 -14.16 -1.00 23.68
C VAL A 102 -14.11 -2.01 24.82
N ASP A 103 -13.93 -1.54 26.05
CA ASP A 103 -13.89 -2.37 27.26
C ASP A 103 -15.30 -2.71 27.76
N LYS A 104 -15.96 -3.63 27.03
CA LYS A 104 -17.34 -4.07 27.33
C LYS A 104 -17.53 -4.65 28.74
N MET A 105 -16.46 -5.16 29.34
CA MET A 105 -16.50 -5.84 30.64
C MET A 105 -15.97 -4.97 31.79
N ASN A 106 -15.57 -3.73 31.51
CA ASN A 106 -14.95 -2.85 32.50
C ASN A 106 -13.71 -3.49 33.18
N THR A 107 -12.92 -4.24 32.40
CA THR A 107 -11.68 -4.85 32.88
C THR A 107 -10.66 -3.80 33.34
N SER A 108 -10.71 -2.61 32.73
CA SER A 108 -9.90 -1.45 33.09
C SER A 108 -10.34 -0.74 34.36
N GLY A 109 -11.61 -0.87 34.75
CA GLY A 109 -12.20 -0.10 35.84
C GLY A 109 -12.59 1.34 35.48
N PHE A 110 -12.55 1.74 34.20
CA PHE A 110 -12.89 3.11 33.75
C PHE A 110 -14.36 3.33 33.38
N GLY A 111 -15.17 2.29 33.44
CA GLY A 111 -16.57 2.29 33.04
C GLY A 111 -16.84 1.20 32.01
N LYS A 112 -18.02 0.58 32.11
CA LYS A 112 -18.47 -0.40 31.13
C LYS A 112 -18.65 0.26 29.76
N ASN A 113 -18.16 -0.39 28.70
CA ASN A 113 -18.17 0.13 27.33
C ASN A 113 -17.32 1.40 27.13
N SER A 114 -16.41 1.70 28.06
CA SER A 114 -15.43 2.76 27.84
C SER A 114 -14.59 2.45 26.60
N MET A 115 -14.35 3.46 25.78
CA MET A 115 -13.37 3.40 24.71
C MET A 115 -12.02 3.80 25.28
N ILE A 116 -11.00 2.96 25.09
CA ILE A 116 -9.64 3.20 25.57
C ILE A 116 -8.75 3.39 24.35
N ALA A 117 -8.25 4.61 24.15
CA ALA A 117 -7.26 4.91 23.12
C ALA A 117 -5.87 4.60 23.64
N PHE A 118 -5.14 3.75 22.94
CA PHE A 118 -3.72 3.44 23.14
C PHE A 118 -2.89 4.18 22.11
N TYR A 119 -1.80 4.81 22.53
CA TYR A 119 -0.90 5.54 21.65
C TYR A 119 0.51 5.57 22.15
N THR A 120 1.40 5.88 21.23
CA THR A 120 2.75 6.27 21.58
C THR A 120 2.78 7.75 21.97
N LYS A 121 3.28 8.01 23.17
CA LYS A 121 3.66 9.34 23.64
C LYS A 121 5.08 9.63 23.15
N HIS A 122 5.19 10.48 22.13
CA HIS A 122 6.47 10.89 21.55
C HIS A 122 6.83 12.31 22.00
N LEU A 123 7.96 12.45 22.71
CA LEU A 123 8.49 13.76 23.11
C LEU A 123 9.25 14.40 21.94
N PRO A 124 9.36 15.73 21.86
CA PRO A 124 10.05 16.38 20.75
C PRO A 124 11.49 15.88 20.54
N GLY A 125 11.75 15.37 19.34
CA GLY A 125 13.06 14.86 18.92
C GLY A 125 13.26 13.37 19.21
N ASP A 126 14.28 12.77 18.61
CA ASP A 126 14.51 11.31 18.63
C ASP A 126 15.60 10.90 19.64
N SER A 127 15.58 11.49 20.83
CA SER A 127 16.59 11.22 21.88
C SER A 127 16.00 10.71 23.19
N LEU A 128 14.68 10.83 23.36
CA LEU A 128 13.98 10.38 24.55
C LEU A 128 13.17 9.12 24.26
N PRO A 129 12.91 8.27 25.27
CA PRO A 129 12.10 7.07 25.08
C PRO A 129 10.70 7.37 24.55
N GLU A 130 10.29 6.58 23.57
CA GLU A 130 8.88 6.46 23.20
C GLU A 130 8.18 5.53 24.20
N THR A 131 7.02 5.96 24.71
CA THR A 131 6.29 5.25 25.77
C THR A 131 4.84 5.05 25.36
N GLN A 132 4.20 3.97 25.83
CA GLN A 132 2.80 3.72 25.52
C GLN A 132 1.91 4.32 26.59
N ALA A 133 0.87 5.00 26.16
CA ALA A 133 -0.04 5.75 27.00
C ALA A 133 -1.49 5.47 26.60
N ILE A 134 -2.41 5.78 27.51
CA ILE A 134 -3.85 5.66 27.26
C ILE A 134 -4.62 6.96 27.54
N SER A 135 -5.73 7.14 26.84
CA SER A 135 -6.79 8.09 27.21
C SER A 135 -8.16 7.40 27.17
N ILE A 136 -9.11 7.90 27.95
CA ILE A 136 -10.38 7.24 28.22
C ILE A 136 -11.54 8.06 27.67
N SER A 137 -12.45 7.42 26.94
CA SER A 137 -13.71 8.00 26.51
C SER A 137 -14.88 7.22 27.13
N ASN A 138 -15.80 7.94 27.77
CA ASN A 138 -17.09 7.42 28.22
C ASN A 138 -18.28 7.95 27.37
N ASN A 139 -17.99 8.53 26.20
CA ASN A 139 -18.97 9.10 25.27
C ASN A 139 -18.71 8.66 23.81
N GLU A 140 -18.44 7.36 23.62
CA GLU A 140 -18.31 6.74 22.29
C GLU A 140 -17.25 7.40 21.39
N GLY A 141 -16.13 7.81 21.97
CA GLY A 141 -14.97 8.34 21.26
C GLY A 141 -15.07 9.82 20.89
N GLN A 142 -16.17 10.49 21.25
CA GLN A 142 -16.33 11.94 21.02
C GLN A 142 -15.28 12.76 21.76
N SER A 143 -14.85 12.31 22.95
CA SER A 143 -13.72 12.91 23.65
C SER A 143 -12.97 11.92 24.52
N PHE A 144 -11.64 12.00 24.54
CA PHE A 144 -10.78 11.18 25.38
C PHE A 144 -10.06 12.03 26.43
N ASP A 145 -10.21 11.68 27.70
CA ASP A 145 -9.52 12.31 28.83
C ASP A 145 -8.20 11.56 29.12
N TYR A 146 -7.12 12.31 29.31
CA TYR A 146 -5.78 11.75 29.55
C TYR A 146 -5.68 10.99 30.87
N TYR A 147 -5.10 9.79 30.83
CA TYR A 147 -4.85 9.02 32.06
C TYR A 147 -3.62 9.54 32.81
N GLN A 148 -3.85 10.12 33.99
CA GLN A 148 -2.80 10.80 34.75
C GLN A 148 -1.66 9.89 35.25
N LYS A 149 -1.84 8.56 35.25
CA LYS A 149 -0.78 7.59 35.62
C LYS A 149 -0.01 7.05 34.40
N ASN A 150 -0.17 7.64 33.23
CA ASN A 150 0.66 7.34 32.06
C ASN A 150 2.16 7.62 32.32
N PRO A 151 3.08 6.93 31.61
CA PRO A 151 2.81 5.88 30.64
C PRO A 151 2.40 4.55 31.30
N ILE A 152 1.63 3.73 30.58
CA ILE A 152 1.24 2.38 31.01
C ILE A 152 2.27 1.31 30.62
N LEU A 153 3.16 1.62 29.68
CA LEU A 153 4.26 0.74 29.28
C LEU A 153 5.46 1.56 28.80
N ASP A 154 6.60 1.37 29.46
CA ASP A 154 7.88 1.96 29.11
C ASP A 154 8.97 0.88 29.25
N ILE A 155 9.75 0.71 28.19
CA ILE A 155 10.89 -0.22 28.16
C ILE A 155 12.23 0.51 28.05
N ASN A 156 12.20 1.84 28.22
CA ASN A 156 13.32 2.77 28.13
C ASN A 156 14.06 2.68 26.79
N LYS A 157 13.32 2.81 25.68
CA LYS A 157 13.84 2.76 24.30
C LYS A 157 13.32 3.92 23.48
N VAL A 158 14.22 4.53 22.71
CA VAL A 158 13.93 5.67 21.84
C VAL A 158 12.92 5.30 20.75
N PHE A 159 13.01 4.08 20.21
CA PHE A 159 12.10 3.58 19.19
C PHE A 159 11.27 2.43 19.74
N PHE A 160 10.02 2.74 20.10
CA PHE A 160 9.06 1.80 20.64
C PHE A 160 7.65 2.36 20.47
N ARG A 161 6.93 1.94 19.42
CA ARG A 161 5.71 2.64 19.01
C ARG A 161 4.64 1.82 18.31
N ASP A 162 3.52 2.50 18.11
CA ASP A 162 2.36 2.11 17.30
C ASP A 162 1.53 0.95 17.88
N PRO A 163 1.11 1.01 19.17
CA PRO A 163 0.47 -0.10 19.86
C PRO A 163 -0.91 -0.42 19.28
N GLN A 164 -1.08 -1.67 18.82
CA GLN A 164 -2.35 -2.25 18.45
C GLN A 164 -2.83 -3.19 19.54
N VAL A 165 -3.96 -2.87 20.17
CA VAL A 165 -4.56 -3.62 21.27
C VAL A 165 -5.82 -4.34 20.82
N PHE A 166 -6.01 -5.58 21.25
CA PHE A 166 -7.22 -6.36 20.99
C PHE A 166 -7.51 -7.37 22.10
N TRP A 167 -8.77 -7.80 22.20
CA TRP A 167 -9.20 -8.84 23.12
C TRP A 167 -8.99 -10.22 22.49
N TYR A 168 -8.38 -11.15 23.22
CA TYR A 168 -8.19 -12.53 22.79
C TYR A 168 -9.12 -13.44 23.58
N GLU A 169 -10.16 -13.93 22.91
CA GLU A 169 -11.29 -14.62 23.55
C GLU A 169 -10.87 -15.96 24.20
N GLN A 170 -9.93 -16.67 23.59
CA GLN A 170 -9.54 -18.03 23.98
C GLN A 170 -8.93 -18.09 25.39
N ASP A 171 -8.25 -17.03 25.85
CA ASP A 171 -7.70 -16.95 27.21
C ASP A 171 -8.26 -15.78 28.03
N LYS A 172 -9.22 -15.04 27.48
CA LYS A 172 -9.89 -13.90 28.12
C LYS A 172 -8.90 -12.84 28.63
N SER A 173 -7.99 -12.41 27.77
CA SER A 173 -7.05 -11.34 28.09
C SER A 173 -6.82 -10.41 26.90
N TRP A 174 -6.35 -9.19 27.22
CA TRP A 174 -5.96 -8.21 26.22
C TRP A 174 -4.55 -8.51 25.71
N LYS A 175 -4.35 -8.31 24.42
CA LYS A 175 -3.06 -8.43 23.74
C LYS A 175 -2.67 -7.09 23.16
N MET A 176 -1.39 -6.76 23.22
CA MET A 176 -0.81 -5.59 22.55
C MET A 176 0.30 -6.08 21.64
N VAL A 177 0.24 -5.69 20.37
CA VAL A 177 1.40 -5.76 19.46
C VAL A 177 1.93 -4.35 19.25
N VAL A 178 3.24 -4.16 19.41
CA VAL A 178 3.89 -2.85 19.39
C VAL A 178 5.29 -3.00 18.80
N SER A 179 5.71 -2.05 17.98
CA SER A 179 6.96 -2.18 17.23
C SER A 179 8.17 -1.74 18.03
N ARG A 180 9.31 -2.38 17.77
CA ARG A 180 10.67 -1.84 17.94
C ARG A 180 11.23 -1.55 16.55
N PRO A 181 10.96 -0.36 15.99
CA PRO A 181 11.17 -0.09 14.57
C PRO A 181 12.61 -0.25 14.12
N ASP A 182 13.56 0.23 14.92
CA ASP A 182 14.99 0.27 14.61
C ASP A 182 15.65 -1.10 14.49
N VAL A 183 15.12 -2.07 15.23
CA VAL A 183 15.60 -3.46 15.23
C VAL A 183 14.62 -4.44 14.56
N GLN A 184 13.60 -3.93 13.88
CA GLN A 184 12.62 -4.71 13.11
C GLN A 184 12.00 -5.86 13.91
N GLN A 185 11.50 -5.54 15.11
CA GLN A 185 10.77 -6.49 15.95
C GLN A 185 9.35 -6.01 16.23
N VAL A 186 8.42 -6.95 16.31
CA VAL A 186 7.09 -6.72 16.89
C VAL A 186 7.05 -7.40 18.25
N HIS A 187 6.94 -6.63 19.32
CA HIS A 187 6.76 -7.16 20.66
C HIS A 187 5.28 -7.45 20.94
N ILE A 188 5.03 -8.56 21.63
CA ILE A 188 3.70 -9.00 22.06
C ILE A 188 3.63 -8.94 23.59
N TYR A 189 2.62 -8.26 24.11
CA TYR A 189 2.31 -8.17 25.54
C TYR A 189 0.89 -8.67 25.83
N GLN A 190 0.63 -9.03 27.07
CA GLN A 190 -0.71 -9.35 27.57
C GLN A 190 -1.08 -8.53 28.80
N SER A 191 -2.38 -8.29 29.00
CA SER A 191 -2.93 -7.61 30.16
C SER A 191 -4.31 -8.14 30.54
N SER A 192 -4.63 -8.16 31.83
CA SER A 192 -5.99 -8.42 32.31
C SER A 192 -6.80 -7.14 32.55
N ASP A 193 -6.16 -5.97 32.57
CA ASP A 193 -6.77 -4.73 33.05
C ASP A 193 -6.45 -3.49 32.20
N LEU A 194 -5.85 -3.68 31.02
CA LEU A 194 -5.45 -2.63 30.06
C LEU A 194 -4.37 -1.65 30.58
N LYS A 195 -3.91 -1.79 31.82
CA LYS A 195 -2.96 -0.87 32.48
C LYS A 195 -1.63 -1.55 32.76
N ASN A 196 -1.65 -2.80 33.20
CA ASN A 196 -0.47 -3.58 33.54
C ASN A 196 -0.17 -4.58 32.43
N TRP A 197 0.99 -4.48 31.80
CA TRP A 197 1.36 -5.26 30.62
C TRP A 197 2.56 -6.17 30.89
N ALA A 198 2.39 -7.46 30.63
CA ALA A 198 3.44 -8.47 30.73
C ALA A 198 3.95 -8.88 29.35
N PHE A 199 5.26 -8.82 29.14
CA PHE A 199 5.89 -9.26 27.88
C PHE A 199 5.65 -10.76 27.66
N CYS A 200 5.33 -11.14 26.43
CA CYS A 200 5.07 -12.52 26.02
C CYS A 200 6.15 -13.04 25.08
N SER A 201 6.32 -12.38 23.92
CA SER A 201 7.30 -12.78 22.90
C SER A 201 7.59 -11.63 21.93
N SER A 202 8.53 -11.86 21.01
CA SER A 202 8.80 -10.99 19.85
C SER A 202 8.68 -11.78 18.55
N PHE A 203 8.27 -11.10 17.48
CA PHE A 203 8.35 -11.58 16.11
C PHE A 203 9.40 -10.78 15.33
N GLU A 204 10.27 -11.47 14.58
CA GLU A 204 11.40 -10.88 13.84
C GLU A 204 11.95 -11.83 12.75
N GLY A 205 12.91 -11.33 11.97
CA GLY A 205 13.82 -12.18 11.16
C GLY A 205 13.34 -12.55 9.75
N LEU A 206 12.06 -12.40 9.43
CA LEU A 206 11.47 -12.71 8.11
C LEU A 206 11.07 -11.47 7.31
N GLY A 207 11.00 -11.61 5.99
CA GLY A 207 10.57 -10.55 5.08
C GLY A 207 11.61 -9.44 4.93
N ALA A 208 11.15 -8.26 4.52
CA ALA A 208 11.99 -7.09 4.28
C ALA A 208 12.42 -6.44 5.59
N LYS A 209 13.74 -6.23 5.78
CA LYS A 209 14.34 -5.83 7.07
C LYS A 209 15.24 -4.60 7.01
N ASN A 210 15.34 -3.95 5.87
CA ASN A 210 16.24 -2.83 5.63
C ASN A 210 15.78 -1.46 6.15
N SER A 211 14.71 -1.38 6.95
CA SER A 211 14.23 -0.12 7.50
C SER A 211 13.25 -0.34 8.65
N PHE A 212 12.71 0.75 9.16
CA PHE A 212 11.84 0.77 10.32
C PHE A 212 10.59 -0.09 10.10
N TRP A 213 10.25 -0.90 11.09
CA TRP A 213 8.96 -1.58 11.16
C TRP A 213 7.99 -0.73 11.97
N GLU A 214 6.86 -0.35 11.41
CA GLU A 214 5.89 0.56 12.04
C GLU A 214 4.47 0.05 11.83
N CYS A 215 3.53 0.51 12.64
CA CYS A 215 2.11 0.15 12.55
C CYS A 215 1.82 -1.37 12.49
N PRO A 216 2.24 -2.17 13.50
CA PRO A 216 1.90 -3.59 13.55
C PRO A 216 0.41 -3.81 13.78
N ASP A 217 -0.23 -4.69 13.02
CA ASP A 217 -1.59 -5.17 13.31
C ASP A 217 -1.65 -6.70 13.23
N LEU A 218 -2.33 -7.33 14.20
CA LEU A 218 -2.44 -8.78 14.31
C LEU A 218 -3.91 -9.18 14.45
N PHE A 219 -4.42 -9.92 13.48
CA PHE A 219 -5.84 -10.29 13.35
C PHE A 219 -6.03 -11.59 12.58
N GLU A 220 -7.25 -12.10 12.55
CA GLU A 220 -7.61 -13.28 11.77
C GLU A 220 -8.25 -12.89 10.44
N LEU A 221 -7.86 -13.54 9.34
CA LEU A 221 -8.52 -13.43 8.04
C LEU A 221 -9.27 -14.71 7.69
N PRO A 222 -10.46 -14.60 7.06
CA PRO A 222 -11.19 -15.74 6.53
C PRO A 222 -10.45 -16.33 5.32
N ILE A 223 -10.45 -17.66 5.24
CA ILE A 223 -10.02 -18.40 4.05
C ILE A 223 -11.20 -18.45 3.08
N GLU A 224 -10.97 -18.03 1.84
CA GLU A 224 -12.03 -17.97 0.84
C GLU A 224 -12.58 -19.36 0.51
N GLY A 225 -13.92 -19.47 0.49
CA GLY A 225 -14.61 -20.73 0.25
C GLY A 225 -14.60 -21.70 1.44
N SER A 226 -14.18 -21.27 2.63
CA SER A 226 -14.24 -22.06 3.86
C SER A 226 -14.75 -21.25 5.07
N ASN A 227 -15.00 -21.94 6.18
CA ASN A 227 -15.34 -21.32 7.47
C ASN A 227 -14.11 -21.16 8.38
N GLU A 228 -12.92 -21.46 7.88
CA GLU A 228 -11.68 -21.39 8.63
C GLU A 228 -11.03 -20.00 8.51
N LYS A 229 -10.22 -19.65 9.52
CA LYS A 229 -9.46 -18.40 9.56
C LYS A 229 -8.00 -18.69 9.87
N LYS A 230 -7.11 -17.77 9.50
CA LYS A 230 -5.69 -17.78 9.90
C LYS A 230 -5.27 -16.43 10.43
N TRP A 231 -4.30 -16.44 11.34
CA TRP A 231 -3.72 -15.21 11.87
C TRP A 231 -2.80 -14.56 10.84
N VAL A 232 -2.90 -13.24 10.74
CA VAL A 232 -2.08 -12.40 9.88
C VAL A 232 -1.47 -11.30 10.72
N LEU A 233 -0.15 -11.21 10.68
CA LEU A 233 0.61 -10.06 11.18
C LEU A 233 0.93 -9.16 9.99
N ILE A 234 0.44 -7.92 10.02
CA ILE A 234 0.84 -6.87 9.08
C ILE A 234 1.82 -5.94 9.77
N ILE A 235 2.80 -5.46 9.01
CA ILE A 235 3.73 -4.43 9.46
C ILE A 235 4.08 -3.49 8.31
N GLY A 236 4.06 -2.19 8.57
CA GLY A 236 4.63 -1.18 7.70
C GLY A 236 6.14 -1.35 7.63
N ARG A 237 6.68 -1.64 6.43
CA ARG A 237 8.10 -1.51 6.12
C ARG A 237 8.36 -0.08 5.71
N GLY A 238 8.76 0.71 6.70
CA GLY A 238 8.77 2.14 6.63
C GLY A 238 9.73 2.72 5.59
N PRO A 239 9.43 3.93 5.11
CA PRO A 239 8.22 4.68 5.45
C PRO A 239 7.04 4.43 4.48
N ASN A 240 7.16 3.58 3.45
CA ASN A 240 6.24 3.64 2.30
C ASN A 240 5.73 2.30 1.76
N ARG A 241 5.89 1.20 2.50
CA ARG A 241 5.41 -0.12 2.07
C ARG A 241 4.82 -0.90 3.23
N VAL A 242 3.98 -1.87 2.92
CA VAL A 242 3.40 -2.78 3.91
C VAL A 242 3.68 -4.20 3.50
N GLN A 243 4.22 -4.98 4.44
CA GLN A 243 4.38 -6.42 4.29
C GLN A 243 3.50 -7.16 5.29
N TYR A 244 3.29 -8.46 5.03
CA TYR A 244 2.48 -9.29 5.91
C TYR A 244 3.04 -10.71 6.07
N PHE A 245 2.60 -11.38 7.13
CA PHE A 245 2.94 -12.75 7.46
C PHE A 245 1.67 -13.48 7.86
N VAL A 246 1.44 -14.67 7.28
CA VAL A 246 0.30 -15.53 7.64
C VAL A 246 0.81 -16.70 8.47
N GLY A 247 0.11 -17.04 9.55
CA GLY A 247 0.57 -18.02 10.52
C GLY A 247 -0.47 -18.37 11.58
N ASN A 248 0.03 -18.75 12.76
CA ASN A 248 -0.77 -19.11 13.92
C ASN A 248 -0.38 -18.23 15.10
N PHE A 249 -1.36 -17.85 15.92
CA PHE A 249 -1.16 -17.15 17.18
C PHE A 249 -1.79 -17.93 18.32
N ASN A 250 -1.04 -18.18 19.39
CA ASN A 250 -1.52 -18.95 20.55
C ASN A 250 -1.94 -18.07 21.74
N GLY A 251 -2.08 -16.76 21.55
CA GLY A 251 -2.30 -15.79 22.62
C GLY A 251 -1.02 -15.17 23.20
N LYS A 252 0.16 -15.73 22.89
CA LYS A 252 1.46 -15.21 23.37
C LYS A 252 2.50 -15.06 22.28
N THR A 253 2.49 -15.95 21.29
CA THR A 253 3.50 -16.04 20.22
C THR A 253 2.81 -16.22 18.88
N PHE A 254 3.22 -15.41 17.90
CA PHE A 254 2.86 -15.57 16.51
C PHE A 254 3.97 -16.33 15.77
N VAL A 255 3.61 -17.37 15.03
CA VAL A 255 4.53 -18.18 14.24
C VAL A 255 4.04 -18.26 12.81
N THR A 256 4.86 -17.79 11.87
CA THR A 256 4.58 -17.84 10.43
C THR A 256 4.40 -19.28 9.95
N ASP A 257 3.47 -19.48 9.01
CA ASP A 257 3.26 -20.75 8.34
C ASP A 257 4.55 -21.24 7.66
N LYS A 258 4.85 -22.54 7.77
CA LYS A 258 6.13 -23.11 7.33
C LYS A 258 6.43 -22.81 5.87
N LYS A 259 5.46 -22.99 4.95
CA LYS A 259 5.68 -22.73 3.51
C LYS A 259 6.03 -21.26 3.26
N ILE A 260 5.43 -20.35 4.01
CA ILE A 260 5.69 -18.91 3.89
C ILE A 260 7.05 -18.55 4.49
N ALA A 261 7.40 -19.14 5.63
CA ALA A 261 8.72 -18.95 6.23
C ALA A 261 9.82 -19.45 5.27
N GLU A 262 9.65 -20.62 4.65
CA GLU A 262 10.59 -21.17 3.65
C GLU A 262 10.64 -20.29 2.39
N TYR A 263 9.50 -19.80 1.90
CA TYR A 263 9.45 -18.85 0.79
C TYR A 263 10.26 -17.58 1.10
N LEU A 264 10.02 -16.95 2.25
CA LEU A 264 10.63 -15.68 2.64
C LEU A 264 12.10 -15.79 3.05
N SER A 265 12.53 -16.95 3.56
CA SER A 265 13.89 -17.12 4.08
C SER A 265 14.86 -17.75 3.09
N VAL A 266 14.39 -18.68 2.25
CA VAL A 266 15.25 -19.44 1.34
C VAL A 266 14.71 -19.50 -0.09
N GLY A 267 13.72 -18.66 -0.42
CA GLY A 267 13.18 -18.56 -1.78
C GLY A 267 12.38 -19.77 -2.26
N GLN A 268 12.00 -20.69 -1.36
CA GLN A 268 11.30 -21.91 -1.76
C GLN A 268 9.92 -21.59 -2.35
N GLY A 269 9.67 -22.03 -3.59
CA GLY A 269 8.40 -21.79 -4.29
C GLY A 269 8.39 -20.52 -5.14
N ILE A 270 9.51 -19.82 -5.29
CA ILE A 270 9.67 -18.81 -6.35
C ILE A 270 9.42 -19.47 -7.71
N LYS A 271 8.59 -18.83 -8.55
CA LYS A 271 8.24 -19.34 -9.88
C LYS A 271 9.45 -19.32 -10.81
N GLY A 272 9.84 -20.50 -11.29
CA GLY A 272 10.92 -20.68 -12.26
C GLY A 272 11.84 -21.81 -11.85
N SER A 273 13.01 -21.86 -12.45
CA SER A 273 14.09 -22.79 -12.09
C SER A 273 15.28 -21.98 -11.59
N VAL A 274 15.77 -22.32 -10.39
CA VAL A 274 16.98 -21.72 -9.83
C VAL A 274 18.17 -22.17 -10.68
N PHE A 275 18.86 -21.21 -11.27
CA PHE A 275 20.14 -21.42 -11.93
C PHE A 275 21.27 -21.47 -10.90
N GLU A 276 21.24 -20.56 -9.93
CA GLU A 276 22.20 -20.45 -8.83
C GLU A 276 21.57 -19.70 -7.65
N ASP A 277 21.66 -20.27 -6.45
CA ASP A 277 21.29 -19.66 -5.16
C ASP A 277 22.49 -19.55 -4.21
N PHE A 278 23.66 -20.05 -4.62
CA PHE A 278 24.91 -20.03 -3.85
C PHE A 278 24.90 -20.86 -2.56
N GLU A 279 23.87 -21.67 -2.32
CA GLU A 279 23.78 -22.52 -1.12
C GLU A 279 24.46 -23.89 -1.30
N GLY A 280 24.66 -24.32 -2.55
CA GLY A 280 25.17 -25.63 -2.92
C GLY A 280 26.69 -25.71 -3.10
N LYS A 281 27.25 -26.92 -2.98
CA LYS A 281 28.70 -27.16 -3.22
C LYS A 281 29.11 -27.13 -4.70
N ASN A 282 28.15 -27.30 -5.61
CA ASN A 282 28.37 -27.41 -7.06
C ASN A 282 27.99 -26.12 -7.78
N LEU A 283 28.65 -25.02 -7.40
CA LEU A 283 28.38 -23.70 -7.96
C LEU A 283 28.53 -23.67 -9.48
N LYS A 284 27.63 -22.92 -10.13
CA LYS A 284 27.67 -22.58 -11.55
C LYS A 284 28.64 -21.46 -11.85
N TRP A 285 29.30 -20.90 -10.84
CA TRP A 285 30.46 -20.04 -11.04
C TRP A 285 31.76 -20.82 -10.83
N PRO A 286 32.85 -20.50 -11.56
CA PRO A 286 34.19 -21.02 -11.26
C PRO A 286 34.46 -20.86 -9.76
N LYS A 287 35.01 -21.90 -9.12
CA LYS A 287 35.11 -22.01 -7.64
C LYS A 287 35.64 -20.70 -7.04
N PHE A 288 34.68 -19.89 -6.61
CA PHE A 288 34.84 -18.60 -5.97
C PHE A 288 35.12 -18.92 -4.52
N ALA A 289 36.38 -19.28 -4.23
CA ALA A 289 36.84 -19.70 -2.90
C ALA A 289 36.30 -18.74 -1.83
N GLU A 290 35.83 -19.27 -0.69
CA GLU A 290 35.42 -18.71 0.62
C GLU A 290 35.65 -17.19 0.95
N GLU A 291 36.53 -16.51 0.23
CA GLU A 291 36.93 -15.10 0.29
C GLU A 291 35.92 -14.09 -0.26
N HIS A 292 34.87 -14.49 -0.99
CA HIS A 292 33.90 -13.59 -1.64
C HIS A 292 32.43 -13.83 -1.26
N GLU A 293 32.21 -14.87 -0.48
CA GLU A 293 30.93 -15.25 0.10
C GLU A 293 30.65 -14.37 1.32
N ASN A 294 29.48 -13.72 1.34
CA ASN A 294 28.99 -12.93 2.48
C ASN A 294 29.92 -11.81 2.97
N LYS A 295 30.70 -11.18 2.07
CA LYS A 295 31.73 -10.21 2.49
C LYS A 295 31.26 -8.79 2.65
N VAL A 296 30.08 -8.44 2.15
CA VAL A 296 29.56 -7.08 2.27
C VAL A 296 28.96 -6.89 3.66
N SER A 297 29.58 -6.00 4.43
CA SER A 297 29.10 -5.66 5.77
C SER A 297 27.77 -4.89 5.72
N GLY A 298 26.82 -5.25 6.58
CA GLY A 298 25.52 -4.57 6.69
C GLY A 298 24.54 -4.86 5.55
N VAL A 299 24.72 -5.98 4.84
CA VAL A 299 23.75 -6.43 3.83
C VAL A 299 22.50 -7.01 4.45
N THR A 300 21.38 -6.77 3.79
CA THR A 300 20.05 -7.26 4.18
C THR A 300 19.31 -7.85 2.97
N ASP A 301 18.29 -8.65 3.28
CA ASP A 301 17.28 -9.16 2.33
C ASP A 301 17.77 -10.13 1.24
N TYR A 302 18.93 -10.76 1.43
CA TYR A 302 19.29 -11.97 0.68
C TYR A 302 18.53 -13.19 1.23
N LEU A 303 18.47 -14.24 0.42
CA LEU A 303 17.81 -15.50 0.73
C LEU A 303 18.86 -16.57 1.03
N GLY A 304 18.52 -17.50 1.92
CA GLY A 304 19.46 -18.51 2.37
C GLY A 304 20.53 -17.95 3.30
N LYS A 305 21.72 -18.51 3.20
CA LYS A 305 22.87 -18.18 4.02
C LYS A 305 23.97 -17.50 3.22
N HIS A 306 23.99 -17.65 1.91
CA HIS A 306 25.15 -17.37 1.08
C HIS A 306 24.76 -16.55 -0.14
N TYR A 307 25.53 -15.51 -0.44
CA TYR A 307 25.43 -14.76 -1.68
C TYR A 307 26.83 -14.48 -2.25
N LEU A 308 26.88 -14.18 -3.55
CA LEU A 308 28.12 -13.87 -4.24
C LEU A 308 28.35 -12.36 -4.31
N SER A 309 29.52 -11.88 -3.90
CA SER A 309 29.89 -10.46 -3.97
C SER A 309 31.28 -10.23 -4.56
N THR A 310 31.50 -9.02 -5.09
CA THR A 310 32.82 -8.57 -5.57
C THR A 310 33.68 -7.90 -4.49
N GLU A 311 33.09 -7.61 -3.32
CA GLU A 311 33.82 -7.02 -2.19
C GLU A 311 34.93 -7.99 -1.73
N ASN A 312 36.11 -7.43 -1.42
CA ASN A 312 37.34 -8.11 -1.06
C ASN A 312 38.20 -8.72 -2.20
N ALA A 313 37.94 -8.37 -3.47
CA ALA A 313 38.93 -8.64 -4.52
C ALA A 313 40.20 -7.82 -4.24
N SER A 314 41.31 -8.48 -3.90
CA SER A 314 42.64 -7.86 -3.76
C SER A 314 43.13 -7.18 -5.06
N ALA A 315 42.42 -7.38 -6.17
CA ALA A 315 42.64 -6.76 -7.45
C ALA A 315 41.74 -5.53 -7.65
N THR A 316 42.32 -4.46 -8.21
CA THR A 316 41.62 -3.22 -8.64
C THR A 316 40.64 -3.41 -9.80
N VAL A 317 40.47 -4.65 -10.29
CA VAL A 317 39.61 -5.07 -11.40
C VAL A 317 39.17 -6.52 -11.15
N PHE A 318 37.87 -6.75 -11.17
CA PHE A 318 37.21 -8.03 -10.97
C PHE A 318 36.27 -8.34 -12.13
N ARG A 319 36.37 -9.55 -12.67
CA ARG A 319 35.43 -10.11 -13.65
C ARG A 319 35.26 -11.59 -13.41
N SER A 320 34.02 -12.06 -13.32
CA SER A 320 33.73 -13.48 -13.15
C SER A 320 32.52 -13.91 -13.95
N LYS A 321 32.65 -15.03 -14.69
CA LYS A 321 31.61 -15.54 -15.59
C LYS A 321 31.01 -16.82 -15.05
N SER A 322 29.70 -16.97 -15.19
CA SER A 322 29.00 -18.23 -14.93
C SER A 322 29.43 -19.33 -15.92
N GLN A 323 29.07 -20.56 -15.61
CA GLN A 323 28.97 -21.64 -16.58
C GLN A 323 28.03 -21.22 -17.72
N PRO A 324 28.32 -21.61 -18.97
CA PRO A 324 27.41 -21.37 -20.09
C PRO A 324 26.07 -22.07 -19.89
N PHE A 325 25.00 -21.42 -20.32
CA PHE A 325 23.65 -21.97 -20.37
C PHE A 325 22.98 -21.61 -21.70
N THR A 326 21.86 -22.27 -22.00
CA THR A 326 20.99 -21.90 -23.14
C THR A 326 19.80 -21.13 -22.58
N ILE A 327 19.46 -19.99 -23.19
CA ILE A 327 18.29 -19.21 -22.79
C ILE A 327 17.04 -19.98 -23.25
N SER A 328 16.32 -20.60 -22.32
CA SER A 328 15.12 -21.41 -22.61
C SER A 328 13.82 -20.78 -22.13
N THR A 329 13.88 -19.77 -21.27
CA THR A 329 12.73 -19.04 -20.72
C THR A 329 12.73 -17.59 -21.19
N LYS A 330 11.61 -16.89 -20.99
CA LYS A 330 11.44 -15.49 -21.44
C LYS A 330 12.15 -14.46 -20.56
N ALA A 331 12.39 -14.78 -19.29
CA ALA A 331 13.01 -13.90 -18.32
C ALA A 331 14.15 -14.57 -17.54
N ILE A 332 15.12 -13.76 -17.13
CA ILE A 332 16.15 -14.08 -16.13
C ILE A 332 15.97 -13.07 -14.99
N ASN A 333 15.67 -13.57 -13.79
CA ASN A 333 15.45 -12.79 -12.59
C ASN A 333 16.58 -13.04 -11.60
N PHE A 334 16.93 -12.06 -10.78
CA PHE A 334 17.96 -12.18 -9.76
C PHE A 334 17.77 -11.12 -8.67
N LEU A 335 18.26 -11.42 -7.47
CA LEU A 335 18.43 -10.43 -6.42
C LEU A 335 19.77 -9.72 -6.63
N LEU A 336 19.77 -8.39 -6.58
CA LEU A 336 20.96 -7.57 -6.81
C LEU A 336 21.12 -6.46 -5.77
N ILE A 337 22.37 -6.18 -5.40
CA ILE A 337 22.80 -4.97 -4.66
C ILE A 337 24.07 -4.39 -5.24
N GLY A 338 24.44 -3.19 -4.79
CA GLY A 338 25.74 -2.59 -5.06
C GLY A 338 25.68 -1.22 -5.72
N GLY A 339 26.81 -0.82 -6.30
CA GLY A 339 27.02 0.47 -6.93
C GLY A 339 26.08 0.72 -8.12
N ASN A 340 25.70 1.99 -8.28
CA ASN A 340 24.95 2.50 -9.42
C ASN A 340 25.92 2.97 -10.51
N HIS A 341 26.79 2.06 -10.99
CA HIS A 341 27.79 2.37 -12.01
C HIS A 341 27.75 1.32 -13.13
N GLN A 342 26.95 1.59 -14.16
CA GLN A 342 26.74 0.65 -15.27
C GLN A 342 28.04 0.20 -15.97
N ASP A 343 29.05 1.06 -16.03
CA ASP A 343 30.31 0.79 -16.74
C ASP A 343 31.41 0.17 -15.87
N SER A 344 31.21 0.12 -14.55
CA SER A 344 32.23 -0.35 -13.62
C SER A 344 31.74 -1.36 -12.60
N THR A 345 30.53 -1.29 -12.06
CA THR A 345 29.97 -2.25 -11.09
C THR A 345 28.63 -2.77 -11.59
N CYS A 346 28.66 -3.89 -12.30
CA CYS A 346 27.48 -4.37 -13.01
C CYS A 346 27.46 -5.90 -13.19
N ILE A 347 26.27 -6.40 -13.50
CA ILE A 347 26.06 -7.73 -14.05
C ILE A 347 25.75 -7.58 -15.54
N ASN A 348 26.41 -8.38 -16.37
CA ASN A 348 26.19 -8.46 -17.81
C ASN A 348 25.57 -9.80 -18.19
N LEU A 349 24.68 -9.78 -19.18
CA LEU A 349 24.32 -10.95 -19.98
C LEU A 349 25.18 -10.97 -21.24
N LEU A 350 25.95 -12.03 -21.42
CA LEU A 350 26.74 -12.26 -22.63
C LEU A 350 26.02 -13.29 -23.48
N VAL A 351 25.71 -12.97 -24.73
CA VAL A 351 25.20 -13.91 -25.74
C VAL A 351 26.23 -14.04 -26.84
N ASP A 352 26.64 -15.28 -27.13
CA ASP A 352 27.72 -15.58 -28.07
C ASP A 352 29.00 -14.75 -27.78
N GLY A 353 29.31 -14.54 -26.51
CA GLY A 353 30.48 -13.80 -26.01
C GLY A 353 30.35 -12.27 -26.03
N LYS A 354 29.22 -11.70 -26.49
CA LYS A 354 28.97 -10.25 -26.54
C LYS A 354 28.00 -9.82 -25.46
N VAL A 355 28.27 -8.71 -24.78
CA VAL A 355 27.33 -8.11 -23.82
C VAL A 355 26.09 -7.62 -24.56
N VAL A 356 24.92 -8.10 -24.15
CA VAL A 356 23.61 -7.72 -24.72
C VAL A 356 22.66 -7.06 -23.72
N LYS A 357 22.92 -7.24 -22.41
CA LYS A 357 22.23 -6.56 -21.31
C LYS A 357 23.24 -6.28 -20.19
N THR A 358 23.00 -5.19 -19.47
CA THR A 358 23.76 -4.78 -18.29
C THR A 358 22.79 -4.19 -17.27
N THR A 359 22.97 -4.54 -15.99
CA THR A 359 22.27 -3.94 -14.85
C THR A 359 23.26 -3.72 -13.71
N HIS A 360 23.00 -2.74 -12.86
CA HIS A 360 23.80 -2.37 -11.71
C HIS A 360 22.90 -2.24 -10.47
N GLY A 361 23.50 -2.06 -9.30
CA GLY A 361 22.75 -1.81 -8.06
C GLY A 361 22.23 -0.37 -7.96
N ASP A 362 21.65 -0.01 -6.83
CA ASP A 362 21.03 1.30 -6.58
C ASP A 362 21.74 2.09 -5.47
N ASN A 363 23.03 1.79 -5.23
CA ASN A 363 23.86 2.27 -4.13
C ASN A 363 23.36 1.84 -2.74
N THR A 364 22.45 0.86 -2.65
CA THR A 364 22.02 0.28 -1.38
C THR A 364 22.65 -1.09 -1.13
N LYS A 365 22.69 -1.48 0.15
CA LYS A 365 23.12 -2.81 0.62
C LYS A 365 21.91 -3.74 0.85
N VAL A 366 20.87 -3.58 0.03
CA VAL A 366 19.55 -4.22 0.21
C VAL A 366 19.19 -4.99 -1.04
N PHE A 367 19.14 -6.32 -0.93
CA PHE A 367 18.83 -7.17 -2.08
C PHE A 367 17.42 -6.93 -2.59
N LYS A 368 17.33 -6.60 -3.89
CA LYS A 368 16.07 -6.32 -4.59
C LYS A 368 15.98 -7.10 -5.88
N TRP A 369 14.77 -7.50 -6.22
CA TRP A 369 14.47 -8.17 -7.48
C TRP A 369 14.74 -7.26 -8.66
N ASN A 370 15.60 -7.75 -9.55
CA ASN A 370 15.84 -7.22 -10.87
C ASN A 370 15.62 -8.35 -11.88
N GLY A 371 15.27 -7.99 -13.11
CA GLY A 371 15.05 -8.99 -14.16
C GLY A 371 15.26 -8.46 -15.56
N TRP A 372 15.57 -9.38 -16.46
CA TRP A 372 15.73 -9.11 -17.89
C TRP A 372 14.70 -9.86 -18.71
N ASP A 373 14.00 -9.14 -19.59
CA ASP A 373 13.36 -9.72 -20.77
C ASP A 373 14.45 -10.19 -21.75
N VAL A 374 14.50 -11.51 -21.95
CA VAL A 374 15.50 -12.18 -22.80
C VAL A 374 14.88 -12.89 -24.00
N ARG A 375 13.60 -12.63 -24.32
CA ARG A 375 12.88 -13.29 -25.43
C ARG A 375 13.64 -13.24 -26.77
N SER A 376 14.28 -12.11 -27.07
CA SER A 376 15.06 -11.90 -28.30
C SER A 376 16.26 -12.83 -28.47
N TRP A 377 16.69 -13.50 -27.39
CA TRP A 377 17.86 -14.40 -27.38
C TRP A 377 17.51 -15.85 -26.99
N MET A 378 16.22 -16.21 -26.94
CA MET A 378 15.83 -17.59 -26.69
C MET A 378 16.47 -18.56 -27.69
N GLY A 379 16.95 -19.70 -27.20
CA GLY A 379 17.69 -20.71 -27.94
C GLY A 379 19.18 -20.39 -28.14
N LYS A 380 19.67 -19.20 -27.75
CA LYS A 380 21.09 -18.85 -27.84
C LYS A 380 21.87 -19.30 -26.60
N LYS A 381 23.17 -19.53 -26.78
CA LYS A 381 24.10 -19.76 -25.67
C LYS A 381 24.46 -18.44 -25.01
N ALA A 382 24.46 -18.44 -23.68
CA ALA A 382 24.72 -17.26 -22.88
C ALA A 382 25.56 -17.57 -21.64
N GLN A 383 26.12 -16.52 -21.05
CA GLN A 383 26.78 -16.51 -19.75
C GLN A 383 26.40 -15.24 -19.00
N LEU A 384 26.37 -15.31 -17.68
CA LEU A 384 26.32 -14.12 -16.82
C LEU A 384 27.75 -13.72 -16.48
N GLU A 385 28.03 -12.42 -16.41
CA GLU A 385 29.33 -11.89 -15.99
C GLU A 385 29.11 -10.83 -14.91
N LEU A 386 29.72 -11.01 -13.74
CA LEU A 386 29.87 -9.95 -12.74
C LEU A 386 31.13 -9.15 -13.06
N VAL A 387 31.01 -7.84 -13.02
CA VAL A 387 32.08 -6.88 -13.31
C VAL A 387 32.17 -5.89 -12.16
N ASP A 388 33.36 -5.71 -11.63
CA ASP A 388 33.69 -4.63 -10.70
C ASP A 388 35.07 -4.05 -11.04
N LEU A 389 35.07 -2.85 -11.61
CA LEU A 389 36.24 -2.07 -12.01
C LEU A 389 36.42 -0.84 -11.12
N SER A 390 35.61 -0.72 -10.07
CA SER A 390 35.61 0.46 -9.23
C SER A 390 36.78 0.42 -8.26
N LYS A 391 37.36 1.60 -8.01
CA LYS A 391 38.29 1.80 -6.90
C LYS A 391 37.58 2.30 -5.64
N ASP A 392 36.28 2.58 -5.74
CA ASP A 392 35.46 3.04 -4.63
C ASP A 392 35.14 1.84 -3.72
N THR A 393 35.68 1.83 -2.51
CA THR A 393 35.44 0.74 -1.54
C THR A 393 34.15 0.94 -0.74
N THR A 394 33.42 2.03 -0.96
CA THR A 394 32.16 2.35 -0.25
C THR A 394 30.93 1.95 -1.07
N THR A 395 30.89 2.34 -2.35
CA THR A 395 29.81 1.96 -3.29
C THR A 395 30.28 1.15 -4.50
N GLY A 396 31.58 0.95 -4.68
CA GLY A 396 32.13 0.15 -5.77
C GLY A 396 32.20 -1.33 -5.45
N PHE A 397 31.04 -1.94 -5.23
CA PHE A 397 30.89 -3.40 -5.22
C PHE A 397 29.59 -3.77 -5.93
N ILE A 398 29.45 -5.04 -6.31
CA ILE A 398 28.18 -5.64 -6.72
C ILE A 398 28.02 -6.99 -6.04
N ALA A 399 26.80 -7.32 -5.63
CA ALA A 399 26.51 -8.66 -5.13
C ALA A 399 25.18 -9.17 -5.68
N ILE A 400 25.11 -10.49 -5.87
CA ILE A 400 24.01 -11.19 -6.51
C ILE A 400 23.62 -12.41 -5.68
N ASP A 401 22.32 -12.69 -5.70
CA ASP A 401 21.72 -13.86 -5.08
C ASP A 401 20.55 -14.36 -5.96
N HIS A 402 20.15 -15.62 -5.80
CA HIS A 402 18.93 -16.23 -6.34
C HIS A 402 18.65 -15.89 -7.80
N ILE A 403 19.48 -16.44 -8.69
CA ILE A 403 19.31 -16.32 -10.14
C ILE A 403 18.27 -17.35 -10.59
N VAL A 404 17.16 -16.88 -11.13
CA VAL A 404 16.00 -17.70 -11.49
C VAL A 404 15.65 -17.50 -12.96
N PHE A 405 15.58 -18.59 -13.71
CA PHE A 405 15.05 -18.61 -15.08
C PHE A 405 13.55 -18.87 -15.03
N SER A 406 12.75 -17.97 -15.60
CA SER A 406 11.29 -18.02 -15.52
C SER A 406 10.65 -17.43 -16.76
N ASP A 407 9.39 -17.78 -17.02
CA ASP A 407 8.57 -17.11 -18.02
C ASP A 407 7.89 -15.86 -17.49
N GLN A 408 7.95 -15.64 -16.17
CA GLN A 408 7.48 -14.42 -15.52
C GLN A 408 8.66 -13.51 -15.18
N LEU A 409 8.52 -12.22 -15.49
CA LEU A 409 9.51 -11.20 -15.15
C LEU A 409 9.28 -10.65 -13.74
N SER A 410 10.37 -10.62 -12.95
CA SER A 410 10.43 -9.99 -11.63
C SER A 410 11.37 -8.80 -11.67
N ASN A 411 10.84 -7.63 -12.06
CA ASN A 411 11.60 -6.38 -12.17
C ASN A 411 10.99 -5.23 -11.35
N GLN A 412 10.42 -5.58 -10.20
CA GLN A 412 9.75 -4.63 -9.30
C GLN A 412 10.72 -3.75 -8.51
N HIS A 413 12.01 -4.09 -8.45
CA HIS A 413 13.02 -3.39 -7.63
C HIS A 413 12.62 -3.29 -6.15
N LEU A 414 11.99 -4.36 -5.65
CA LEU A 414 11.61 -4.53 -4.25
C LEU A 414 12.33 -5.73 -3.66
N GLU A 415 12.47 -5.72 -2.35
CA GLU A 415 12.97 -6.81 -1.55
C GLU A 415 12.08 -8.05 -1.71
N HIS A 416 12.63 -9.24 -1.40
CA HIS A 416 11.85 -10.46 -1.38
C HIS A 416 10.94 -10.51 -0.14
N ALA A 417 9.71 -10.05 -0.28
CA ALA A 417 8.71 -10.03 0.78
C ALA A 417 7.30 -10.30 0.25
N LEU A 418 6.37 -10.55 1.17
CA LEU A 418 4.94 -10.55 0.88
C LEU A 418 4.40 -9.12 0.98
N TRP A 419 4.45 -8.40 -0.14
CA TRP A 419 3.93 -7.03 -0.23
C TRP A 419 2.41 -7.04 -0.28
N LEU A 420 1.79 -6.21 0.57
CA LEU A 420 0.34 -6.02 0.56
C LEU A 420 -0.11 -5.10 -0.58
N ASP A 421 0.75 -4.16 -0.99
CA ASP A 421 0.50 -3.26 -2.10
C ASP A 421 1.83 -3.02 -2.83
N TYR A 422 1.82 -3.12 -4.16
CA TYR A 422 3.01 -2.88 -4.98
C TYR A 422 3.21 -1.40 -5.32
N GLY A 423 2.17 -0.59 -5.09
CA GLY A 423 2.15 0.83 -5.34
C GLY A 423 2.93 1.65 -4.29
N PRO A 424 3.29 2.89 -4.64
CA PRO A 424 4.04 3.79 -3.77
C PRO A 424 3.32 4.39 -2.58
N ASP A 425 1.98 4.42 -2.59
CA ASP A 425 1.18 5.25 -1.69
C ASP A 425 0.12 4.42 -0.95
N TYR A 426 0.58 3.43 -0.20
CA TYR A 426 -0.26 2.65 0.71
C TYR A 426 0.56 2.25 1.94
N TYR A 427 0.31 2.91 3.05
CA TYR A 427 1.12 2.74 4.26
C TYR A 427 0.30 2.82 5.55
N ALA A 428 0.89 2.41 6.66
CA ALA A 428 0.29 2.47 8.00
C ALA A 428 -1.12 1.85 8.08
N ILE A 429 -1.38 0.80 7.30
CA ILE A 429 -2.68 0.13 7.27
C ILE A 429 -3.09 -0.34 8.68
N ARG A 430 -4.38 -0.14 8.99
CA ARG A 430 -5.03 -0.72 10.16
C ARG A 430 -6.32 -1.42 9.76
N THR A 431 -6.77 -2.34 10.62
CA THR A 431 -8.05 -3.04 10.46
C THR A 431 -9.09 -2.55 11.47
N TRP A 432 -10.36 -2.48 11.05
CA TRP A 432 -11.45 -2.21 11.99
C TRP A 432 -11.66 -3.39 12.93
N ARG A 433 -11.72 -3.11 14.23
CA ARG A 433 -12.16 -4.06 15.26
C ARG A 433 -13.66 -3.90 15.48
N ASP A 434 -14.43 -4.96 15.22
CA ASP A 434 -15.87 -4.95 15.39
C ASP A 434 -16.29 -5.40 16.79
N TYR A 435 -16.97 -4.50 17.50
CA TYR A 435 -17.49 -4.70 18.84
C TYR A 435 -19.02 -4.82 18.85
N ASP A 436 -19.72 -4.93 17.73
CA ASP A 436 -21.17 -5.17 17.72
C ASP A 436 -21.52 -6.66 17.63
N ILE A 437 -20.60 -7.48 17.16
CA ILE A 437 -20.76 -8.92 17.09
C ILE A 437 -20.53 -9.60 18.45
N LYS A 438 -21.34 -10.63 18.73
CA LYS A 438 -21.45 -11.24 20.07
C LYS A 438 -20.29 -12.18 20.43
N ASN A 439 -19.63 -12.82 19.45
CA ASN A 439 -18.66 -13.91 19.70
C ASN A 439 -17.46 -13.89 18.73
N GLY A 440 -16.57 -12.91 18.84
CA GLY A 440 -15.27 -12.96 18.16
C GLY A 440 -15.19 -12.13 16.88
N LEU A 441 -14.09 -12.28 16.14
CA LEU A 441 -13.69 -11.49 14.98
C LEU A 441 -14.63 -11.73 13.77
N THR A 442 -14.94 -10.67 13.01
CA THR A 442 -15.86 -10.70 11.85
C THR A 442 -15.44 -11.72 10.78
N ASP A 443 -16.39 -12.16 9.96
CA ASP A 443 -16.10 -12.92 8.71
C ASP A 443 -15.65 -11.99 7.57
N THR A 444 -15.53 -10.70 7.84
CA THR A 444 -15.13 -9.68 6.87
C THR A 444 -14.24 -8.68 7.58
N VAL A 445 -12.95 -8.72 7.28
CA VAL A 445 -11.99 -7.76 7.83
C VAL A 445 -11.91 -6.57 6.90
N HIS A 446 -12.35 -5.42 7.41
CA HIS A 446 -12.22 -4.14 6.75
C HIS A 446 -10.89 -3.50 7.14
N ALA A 447 -10.20 -2.92 6.18
CA ALA A 447 -8.95 -2.21 6.39
C ALA A 447 -8.87 -0.92 5.58
N ILE A 448 -8.06 0.01 6.04
CA ILE A 448 -7.76 1.26 5.33
C ILE A 448 -6.30 1.61 5.61
N GLY A 449 -5.64 2.20 4.63
CA GLY A 449 -4.26 2.66 4.74
C GLY A 449 -4.13 4.12 4.34
N TRP A 450 -3.09 4.77 4.83
CA TRP A 450 -2.75 6.11 4.42
C TRP A 450 -2.32 6.12 2.95
N MET A 451 -3.02 6.93 2.13
CA MET A 451 -2.61 7.24 0.77
C MET A 451 -1.65 8.42 0.77
N GLY A 452 -0.42 8.11 1.15
CA GLY A 452 0.69 9.03 1.09
C GLY A 452 2.03 8.30 1.07
N ASN A 453 3.09 9.10 0.97
CA ASN A 453 4.44 8.61 0.91
C ASN A 453 5.38 9.67 1.50
N TRP A 454 6.11 9.30 2.54
CA TRP A 454 6.94 10.23 3.31
C TRP A 454 8.06 10.88 2.49
N ASP A 455 8.44 10.32 1.34
CA ASP A 455 9.46 10.91 0.46
C ASP A 455 9.00 12.25 -0.13
N TYR A 456 7.69 12.47 -0.23
CA TYR A 456 7.11 13.68 -0.83
C TYR A 456 5.84 14.21 -0.17
N ALA A 457 5.27 13.56 0.85
CA ALA A 457 3.97 13.94 1.43
C ALA A 457 3.94 15.40 1.93
N ARG A 458 5.03 15.90 2.52
CA ARG A 458 5.17 17.31 2.94
C ARG A 458 5.15 18.31 1.78
N LYS A 459 5.46 17.85 0.56
CA LYS A 459 5.54 18.64 -0.67
C LYS A 459 4.38 18.37 -1.64
N ALA A 460 3.43 17.51 -1.28
CA ALA A 460 2.26 17.23 -2.13
C ALA A 460 1.56 18.56 -2.51
N PRO A 461 1.15 18.78 -3.77
CA PRO A 461 0.73 20.11 -4.26
C PRO A 461 -0.70 20.56 -3.90
N SER A 462 -1.29 20.04 -2.83
CA SER A 462 -2.63 20.43 -2.36
C SER A 462 -2.61 21.67 -1.46
N LYS A 463 -3.63 22.54 -1.57
CA LYS A 463 -3.78 23.74 -0.72
C LYS A 463 -4.77 23.57 0.44
N TRP A 464 -5.70 22.62 0.31
CA TRP A 464 -6.72 22.33 1.33
C TRP A 464 -6.14 21.60 2.56
N GLY A 465 -5.07 20.82 2.39
CA GLY A 465 -4.49 19.96 3.41
C GLY A 465 -3.47 19.01 2.79
N LYS A 466 -2.98 18.02 3.54
CA LYS A 466 -2.03 17.00 3.07
C LYS A 466 -2.46 15.62 3.57
N GLY A 467 -2.37 14.62 2.70
CA GLY A 467 -2.71 13.24 2.99
C GLY A 467 -4.22 12.96 2.99
N PHE A 468 -4.56 11.76 2.58
CA PHE A 468 -5.91 11.20 2.57
C PHE A 468 -5.84 9.68 2.82
N GLN A 469 -6.94 9.04 3.16
CA GLN A 469 -6.96 7.58 3.34
C GLN A 469 -7.29 6.87 2.02
N SER A 470 -6.88 5.61 1.86
CA SER A 470 -7.29 4.76 0.74
C SER A 470 -8.80 4.55 0.72
N ILE A 471 -9.33 4.00 -0.37
CA ILE A 471 -10.64 3.34 -0.25
C ILE A 471 -10.53 2.20 0.78
N PRO A 472 -11.55 1.98 1.61
CA PRO A 472 -11.57 0.81 2.48
C PRO A 472 -11.57 -0.48 1.65
N ARG A 473 -10.91 -1.50 2.19
CA ARG A 473 -10.75 -2.81 1.56
C ARG A 473 -11.31 -3.92 2.44
N VAL A 474 -11.84 -4.94 1.81
CA VAL A 474 -12.07 -6.26 2.43
C VAL A 474 -10.87 -7.15 2.14
N MET A 475 -10.41 -7.89 3.13
CA MET A 475 -9.30 -8.83 3.00
C MET A 475 -9.73 -10.28 3.24
N THR A 476 -9.22 -11.19 2.41
CA THR A 476 -9.39 -12.65 2.52
C THR A 476 -8.06 -13.37 2.28
N LEU A 477 -8.03 -14.68 2.52
CA LEU A 477 -6.88 -15.54 2.22
C LEU A 477 -7.22 -16.57 1.14
N ARG A 478 -6.28 -16.77 0.21
CA ARG A 478 -6.27 -17.93 -0.70
C ARG A 478 -4.93 -18.67 -0.58
N GLU A 479 -4.95 -20.00 -0.71
CA GLU A 479 -3.72 -20.77 -0.78
C GLU A 479 -3.15 -20.70 -2.20
N MET A 480 -1.87 -20.32 -2.31
CA MET A 480 -1.11 -20.37 -3.55
C MET A 480 -0.03 -21.45 -3.43
N PRO A 481 0.62 -21.89 -4.54
CA PRO A 481 1.68 -22.89 -4.47
C PRO A 481 2.81 -22.55 -3.48
N SER A 482 3.10 -21.26 -3.30
CA SER A 482 4.09 -20.70 -2.37
C SER A 482 3.51 -20.32 -0.99
N GLY A 483 2.38 -20.91 -0.60
CA GLY A 483 1.68 -20.66 0.66
C GLY A 483 0.55 -19.63 0.55
N TRP A 484 -0.04 -19.27 1.69
CA TRP A 484 -1.17 -18.33 1.77
C TRP A 484 -0.81 -16.93 1.25
N ARG A 485 -1.77 -16.27 0.59
CA ARG A 485 -1.68 -14.88 0.15
C ARG A 485 -2.93 -14.11 0.56
N VAL A 486 -2.75 -12.85 0.92
CA VAL A 486 -3.85 -11.91 1.19
C VAL A 486 -4.40 -11.42 -0.15
N PHE A 487 -5.71 -11.56 -0.32
CA PHE A 487 -6.47 -10.99 -1.43
C PHE A 487 -7.27 -9.79 -0.91
N GLN A 488 -7.34 -8.74 -1.71
CA GLN A 488 -7.96 -7.47 -1.34
C GLN A 488 -9.05 -7.07 -2.33
N GLN A 489 -10.21 -6.68 -1.83
CA GLN A 489 -11.31 -6.15 -2.64
C GLN A 489 -11.72 -4.76 -2.14
N PRO A 490 -12.14 -3.83 -3.03
CA PRO A 490 -12.87 -2.65 -2.59
C PRO A 490 -14.11 -3.07 -1.80
N ILE A 491 -14.52 -2.25 -0.82
CA ILE A 491 -15.74 -2.56 -0.06
C ILE A 491 -16.99 -2.61 -0.96
N PRO A 492 -17.94 -3.53 -0.67
CA PRO A 492 -19.14 -3.73 -1.49
C PRO A 492 -20.12 -2.55 -1.44
N GLN A 493 -19.89 -1.55 -0.59
CA GLN A 493 -20.70 -0.34 -0.48
C GLN A 493 -20.33 0.71 -1.54
N LEU A 494 -19.11 0.72 -2.10
CA LEU A 494 -18.69 1.72 -3.09
C LEU A 494 -19.58 1.83 -4.35
N PRO A 495 -20.18 0.75 -4.89
CA PRO A 495 -21.12 0.82 -6.00
C PRO A 495 -22.29 1.80 -5.80
N GLN A 496 -22.62 2.20 -4.57
CA GLN A 496 -23.64 3.23 -4.31
C GLN A 496 -23.28 4.61 -4.87
N LEU A 497 -22.00 4.88 -5.11
CA LEU A 497 -21.51 6.12 -5.71
C LEU A 497 -21.63 6.14 -7.23
N ARG A 498 -21.88 4.99 -7.87
CA ARG A 498 -21.97 4.90 -9.33
C ARG A 498 -23.10 5.77 -9.85
N ASP A 499 -22.79 6.53 -10.90
CA ASP A 499 -23.74 7.34 -11.65
C ASP A 499 -23.80 6.84 -13.10
N SER A 500 -23.82 7.75 -14.09
CA SER A 500 -23.77 7.40 -15.50
C SER A 500 -22.54 6.55 -15.82
N GLY A 501 -22.75 5.53 -16.66
CA GLY A 501 -21.71 4.59 -17.02
C GLY A 501 -21.93 3.96 -18.37
N ILE A 502 -20.96 3.14 -18.77
CA ILE A 502 -21.01 2.35 -20.01
C ILE A 502 -20.63 0.91 -19.73
N HIS A 503 -21.05 0.02 -20.63
CA HIS A 503 -20.54 -1.32 -20.77
C HIS A 503 -20.29 -1.55 -22.25
N GLN A 504 -19.07 -1.93 -22.62
CA GLN A 504 -18.71 -2.17 -24.00
C GLN A 504 -17.63 -3.23 -24.12
N GLN A 505 -17.72 -4.00 -25.20
CA GLN A 505 -16.63 -4.84 -25.67
C GLN A 505 -15.95 -4.14 -26.86
N LEU A 506 -14.62 -4.03 -26.81
CA LEU A 506 -13.80 -3.40 -27.82
C LEU A 506 -12.77 -4.38 -28.37
N GLN A 507 -12.52 -4.30 -29.67
CA GLN A 507 -11.36 -4.92 -30.31
C GLN A 507 -10.26 -3.87 -30.44
N LEU A 508 -9.26 -3.97 -29.59
CA LEU A 508 -8.17 -3.01 -29.51
C LEU A 508 -7.10 -3.32 -30.56
N LYS A 509 -6.67 -2.26 -31.25
CA LYS A 509 -5.55 -2.24 -32.18
C LYS A 509 -4.95 -0.83 -32.18
N GLY A 510 -3.65 -0.72 -31.89
CA GLY A 510 -3.00 0.58 -31.75
C GLY A 510 -3.60 1.41 -30.61
N LEU A 511 -3.40 2.72 -30.63
CA LEU A 511 -3.94 3.66 -29.65
C LEU A 511 -5.36 4.12 -30.05
N GLN A 512 -6.30 4.09 -29.10
CA GLN A 512 -7.69 4.51 -29.32
C GLN A 512 -8.23 5.27 -28.12
N SER A 513 -8.94 6.37 -28.35
CA SER A 513 -9.65 7.09 -27.27
C SER A 513 -10.92 6.34 -26.87
N LEU A 514 -11.22 6.31 -25.56
CA LEU A 514 -12.44 5.72 -25.01
C LEU A 514 -13.66 6.67 -25.18
N LYS A 515 -14.07 6.91 -26.42
CA LYS A 515 -15.00 8.02 -26.77
C LYS A 515 -16.35 8.01 -26.06
N ASN A 516 -16.85 6.83 -25.71
CA ASN A 516 -18.17 6.65 -25.09
C ASN A 516 -18.19 6.93 -23.58
N PHE A 517 -17.02 7.12 -22.96
CA PHE A 517 -16.92 7.46 -21.55
C PHE A 517 -16.02 8.68 -21.38
N LYS A 518 -16.64 9.79 -20.97
CA LYS A 518 -15.96 11.08 -20.75
C LYS A 518 -16.34 11.62 -19.37
N PRO A 519 -15.49 11.42 -18.37
CA PRO A 519 -15.73 12.00 -17.05
C PRO A 519 -15.41 13.50 -17.09
N ASP A 520 -16.21 14.30 -16.38
CA ASP A 520 -16.04 15.75 -16.29
C ASP A 520 -14.93 16.15 -15.32
N VAL A 521 -14.59 15.24 -14.42
CA VAL A 521 -13.53 15.31 -13.41
C VAL A 521 -12.94 13.92 -13.24
N ASN A 522 -11.69 13.78 -12.80
CA ASN A 522 -11.13 12.49 -12.42
C ASN A 522 -11.81 11.96 -11.16
N SER A 523 -12.95 11.29 -11.33
CA SER A 523 -13.72 10.58 -10.30
C SER A 523 -14.56 9.50 -10.97
N TYR A 524 -14.00 8.29 -11.09
CA TYR A 524 -14.62 7.19 -11.82
C TYR A 524 -14.08 5.82 -11.41
N GLU A 525 -14.87 4.80 -11.70
CA GLU A 525 -14.55 3.39 -11.53
C GLU A 525 -14.48 2.71 -12.90
N LEU A 526 -13.50 1.84 -13.11
CA LEU A 526 -13.37 0.98 -14.30
C LEU A 526 -13.27 -0.48 -13.85
N ASP A 527 -14.07 -1.37 -14.43
CA ASP A 527 -13.88 -2.81 -14.35
C ASP A 527 -13.55 -3.32 -15.76
N ALA A 528 -12.26 -3.60 -15.99
CA ALA A 528 -11.71 -3.89 -17.30
C ALA A 528 -11.11 -5.29 -17.35
N THR A 529 -11.63 -6.14 -18.22
CA THR A 529 -11.09 -7.46 -18.51
C THR A 529 -10.47 -7.48 -19.91
N PHE A 530 -9.17 -7.78 -19.98
CA PHE A 530 -8.42 -7.91 -21.22
C PHE A 530 -8.13 -9.37 -21.56
N THR A 531 -8.39 -9.74 -22.80
CA THR A 531 -7.95 -11.02 -23.38
C THR A 531 -6.88 -10.74 -24.45
N PRO A 532 -5.61 -11.12 -24.21
CA PRO A 532 -4.43 -10.64 -24.95
C PRO A 532 -4.44 -10.77 -26.47
N GLY A 533 -5.14 -11.74 -27.04
CA GLY A 533 -5.09 -12.04 -28.48
C GLY A 533 -3.65 -12.28 -28.96
N THR A 534 -3.22 -11.49 -29.96
CA THR A 534 -1.84 -11.55 -30.52
C THR A 534 -0.94 -10.42 -30.03
N ALA A 535 -1.44 -9.56 -29.15
CA ALA A 535 -0.73 -8.36 -28.73
C ALA A 535 0.55 -8.69 -27.95
N LYS A 536 1.59 -7.88 -28.19
CA LYS A 536 2.83 -7.88 -27.38
C LYS A 536 2.61 -7.21 -26.03
N ALA A 537 1.73 -6.21 -26.00
CA ALA A 537 1.26 -5.57 -24.77
C ALA A 537 -0.03 -4.80 -25.03
N PHE A 538 -0.73 -4.44 -23.96
CA PHE A 538 -1.95 -3.64 -24.02
C PHE A 538 -2.15 -2.89 -22.71
N GLY A 539 -3.13 -1.99 -22.67
CA GLY A 539 -3.48 -1.31 -21.42
C GLY A 539 -4.29 -0.03 -21.61
N LEU A 540 -4.15 0.86 -20.62
CA LEU A 540 -4.92 2.09 -20.46
C LEU A 540 -3.98 3.28 -20.27
N ASN A 541 -4.24 4.38 -20.95
CA ASN A 541 -3.75 5.69 -20.53
C ASN A 541 -4.88 6.42 -19.81
N LEU A 542 -4.59 6.91 -18.62
CA LEU A 542 -5.51 7.67 -17.77
C LEU A 542 -4.93 9.07 -17.55
N PHE A 543 -5.76 10.00 -17.06
CA PHE A 543 -5.37 11.40 -16.86
C PHE A 543 -4.77 12.03 -18.14
N VAL A 544 -5.33 11.70 -19.31
CA VAL A 544 -4.82 12.16 -20.60
C VAL A 544 -5.26 13.60 -20.85
N GLY A 545 -4.29 14.46 -21.13
CA GLY A 545 -4.54 15.85 -21.49
C GLY A 545 -3.23 16.65 -21.44
N GLU A 546 -3.15 17.72 -22.22
CA GLU A 546 -2.00 18.66 -22.17
C GLU A 546 -0.63 17.98 -22.37
N GLY A 547 -0.57 16.92 -23.20
CA GLY A 547 0.64 16.14 -23.46
C GLY A 547 1.10 15.22 -22.31
N ARG A 548 0.28 15.10 -21.26
CA ARG A 548 0.53 14.30 -20.06
C ARG A 548 -0.43 13.12 -19.95
N LYS A 549 -0.01 12.08 -19.20
CA LYS A 549 -0.79 10.89 -18.89
C LYS A 549 -0.13 10.04 -17.79
N LEU A 550 -0.94 9.19 -17.18
CA LEU A 550 -0.48 8.00 -16.46
C LEU A 550 -0.76 6.78 -17.34
N ALA A 551 0.22 5.89 -17.49
CA ALA A 551 0.07 4.69 -18.32
C ALA A 551 0.05 3.41 -17.49
N LEU A 552 -1.01 2.62 -17.62
CA LEU A 552 -1.04 1.22 -17.23
C LEU A 552 -0.73 0.37 -18.46
N ARG A 553 0.31 -0.44 -18.40
CA ARG A 553 0.72 -1.33 -19.49
C ARG A 553 0.91 -2.74 -18.97
N TYR A 554 0.43 -3.73 -19.70
CA TYR A 554 0.62 -5.14 -19.39
C TYR A 554 1.29 -5.89 -20.55
N ASP A 555 2.35 -6.64 -20.25
CA ASP A 555 2.96 -7.61 -21.17
C ASP A 555 2.49 -9.03 -20.81
N PRO A 556 1.63 -9.67 -21.62
CA PRO A 556 1.06 -10.98 -21.31
C PRO A 556 2.05 -12.13 -21.42
N GLN A 557 3.17 -11.95 -22.13
CA GLN A 557 4.15 -13.01 -22.26
C GLN A 557 5.12 -13.04 -21.08
N LEU A 558 5.41 -11.87 -20.50
CA LEU A 558 6.25 -11.71 -19.31
C LEU A 558 5.47 -11.70 -18.00
N GLY A 559 4.14 -11.56 -18.05
CA GLY A 559 3.33 -11.45 -16.84
C GLY A 559 3.73 -10.26 -15.98
N GLU A 560 3.84 -9.08 -16.60
CA GLU A 560 4.23 -7.83 -15.93
C GLU A 560 3.19 -6.74 -16.17
N LEU A 561 2.59 -6.25 -15.09
CA LEU A 561 1.83 -5.01 -15.08
C LEU A 561 2.76 -3.86 -14.69
N THR A 562 2.69 -2.76 -15.43
CA THR A 562 3.43 -1.53 -15.18
C THR A 562 2.46 -0.39 -14.90
N LEU A 563 2.74 0.39 -13.86
CA LEU A 563 2.18 1.72 -13.62
C LEU A 563 3.26 2.78 -13.87
N ASP A 564 3.11 3.60 -14.91
CA ASP A 564 4.02 4.71 -15.21
C ASP A 564 3.35 6.06 -14.94
N ARG A 565 3.76 6.70 -13.84
CA ARG A 565 3.26 8.02 -13.44
C ARG A 565 4.27 9.14 -13.67
N ARG A 566 5.34 8.90 -14.42
CA ARG A 566 6.42 9.88 -14.61
C ARG A 566 5.97 11.18 -15.29
N ASN A 567 4.88 11.13 -16.06
CA ASN A 567 4.36 12.25 -16.82
C ASN A 567 2.87 12.52 -16.54
N CYS A 568 2.39 12.25 -15.32
CA CYS A 568 0.97 12.43 -14.98
C CYS A 568 0.67 13.76 -14.29
N THR A 569 1.67 14.46 -13.74
CA THR A 569 1.43 15.67 -12.93
C THR A 569 1.65 16.98 -13.65
N ASN A 570 0.82 17.99 -13.33
CA ASN A 570 1.03 19.39 -13.72
C ASN A 570 1.84 20.20 -12.71
N PHE A 571 2.14 19.66 -11.53
CA PHE A 571 3.01 20.28 -10.53
C PHE A 571 4.48 19.92 -10.78
N ASN A 572 5.06 20.53 -11.81
CA ASN A 572 6.44 20.27 -12.23
C ASN A 572 7.43 21.39 -11.85
N THR A 573 6.98 22.39 -11.10
CA THR A 573 7.80 23.52 -10.67
C THR A 573 8.72 23.19 -9.48
N ASP A 574 8.36 22.19 -8.66
CA ASP A 574 9.23 21.66 -7.60
C ASP A 574 9.97 20.42 -8.11
N THR A 575 11.26 20.59 -8.40
CA THR A 575 12.12 19.53 -8.93
C THR A 575 12.40 18.42 -7.92
N ALA A 576 12.43 18.73 -6.63
CA ALA A 576 12.65 17.76 -5.57
C ALA A 576 11.42 16.89 -5.36
N PHE A 577 10.21 17.47 -5.37
CA PHE A 577 8.97 16.72 -5.43
C PHE A 577 8.94 15.81 -6.66
N THR A 578 9.17 16.37 -7.85
CA THR A 578 9.09 15.62 -9.12
C THR A 578 10.07 14.46 -9.15
N LYS A 579 11.30 14.63 -8.63
CA LYS A 579 12.31 13.56 -8.56
C LYS A 579 11.87 12.37 -7.70
N SER A 580 11.14 12.61 -6.60
CA SER A 580 10.63 11.55 -5.72
C SER A 580 9.33 10.93 -6.25
N PHE A 581 8.44 11.75 -6.81
CA PHE A 581 7.12 11.35 -7.28
C PHE A 581 7.13 10.64 -8.64
N ALA A 582 7.84 11.19 -9.63
CA ALA A 582 7.82 10.74 -11.02
C ALA A 582 8.56 9.41 -11.19
N LYS A 583 7.84 8.30 -11.04
CA LYS A 583 8.38 6.94 -11.06
C LYS A 583 7.52 5.99 -11.89
N LYS A 584 8.13 4.86 -12.24
CA LYS A 584 7.49 3.71 -12.88
C LYS A 584 7.57 2.54 -11.90
N TYR A 585 6.48 1.80 -11.76
CA TYR A 585 6.37 0.63 -10.89
C TYR A 585 6.02 -0.59 -11.71
N ALA A 586 6.67 -1.72 -11.44
CA ALA A 586 6.41 -3.00 -12.09
C ALA A 586 5.86 -4.00 -11.08
N VAL A 587 4.93 -4.83 -11.53
CA VAL A 587 4.21 -5.80 -10.72
C VAL A 587 4.21 -7.14 -11.44
N PRO A 588 4.89 -8.16 -10.91
CA PRO A 588 4.81 -9.52 -11.44
C PRO A 588 3.38 -10.04 -11.25
N LEU A 589 2.68 -10.27 -12.35
CA LEU A 589 1.27 -10.66 -12.36
C LEU A 589 1.00 -11.61 -13.52
N ALA A 590 0.59 -12.84 -13.21
CA ALA A 590 0.19 -13.80 -14.23
C ALA A 590 -1.23 -13.49 -14.73
N LEU A 591 -1.60 -14.00 -15.91
CA LEU A 591 -3.00 -14.00 -16.33
C LEU A 591 -3.80 -14.98 -15.47
N ASP A 592 -5.00 -14.59 -15.04
CA ASP A 592 -5.98 -15.52 -14.47
C ASP A 592 -6.82 -16.12 -15.61
N LYS A 593 -6.77 -17.45 -15.76
CA LYS A 593 -7.49 -18.20 -16.80
C LYS A 593 -7.36 -17.57 -18.20
N GLY A 594 -6.17 -17.05 -18.52
CA GLY A 594 -5.86 -16.45 -19.82
C GLY A 594 -6.32 -15.00 -20.01
N SER A 595 -6.88 -14.36 -18.99
CA SER A 595 -7.30 -12.95 -19.02
C SER A 595 -6.65 -12.14 -17.90
N LEU A 596 -6.60 -10.82 -18.09
CA LEU A 596 -6.21 -9.87 -17.06
C LEU A 596 -7.46 -9.09 -16.66
N ARG A 597 -7.86 -9.16 -15.39
CA ARG A 597 -8.90 -8.28 -14.85
C ARG A 597 -8.26 -7.17 -14.03
N LEU A 598 -8.65 -5.93 -14.30
CA LEU A 598 -8.25 -4.74 -13.56
C LEU A 598 -9.52 -4.01 -13.09
N HIS A 599 -9.72 -3.96 -11.77
CA HIS A 599 -10.74 -3.13 -11.14
C HIS A 599 -10.06 -1.86 -10.60
N ILE A 600 -10.35 -0.72 -11.20
CA ILE A 600 -9.58 0.52 -11.07
C ILE A 600 -10.50 1.62 -10.51
N PHE A 601 -10.04 2.31 -9.48
CA PHE A 601 -10.68 3.50 -8.93
C PHE A 601 -9.77 4.70 -9.21
N VAL A 602 -10.28 5.72 -9.88
CA VAL A 602 -9.57 6.97 -10.16
C VAL A 602 -10.28 8.14 -9.50
N ASP A 603 -9.55 8.85 -8.64
CA ASP A 603 -9.99 10.10 -8.02
C ASP A 603 -9.07 11.25 -8.44
N ARG A 604 -9.36 12.47 -7.98
CA ARG A 604 -8.66 13.70 -8.40
C ARG A 604 -7.16 13.66 -8.11
N SER A 605 -6.75 12.88 -7.11
CA SER A 605 -5.36 12.71 -6.73
C SER A 605 -4.95 11.29 -6.40
N SER A 606 -5.68 10.29 -6.90
CA SER A 606 -5.35 8.89 -6.67
C SER A 606 -5.72 7.98 -7.82
N ILE A 607 -5.04 6.83 -7.83
CA ILE A 607 -5.46 5.64 -8.54
C ILE A 607 -5.20 4.42 -7.64
N GLU A 608 -6.19 3.55 -7.51
CA GLU A 608 -6.09 2.24 -6.85
C GLU A 608 -6.53 1.14 -7.82
N ILE A 609 -5.71 0.11 -7.98
CA ILE A 609 -5.89 -0.96 -8.98
C ILE A 609 -5.91 -2.31 -8.27
N PHE A 610 -7.01 -3.04 -8.35
CA PHE A 610 -7.17 -4.40 -7.86
C PHE A 610 -7.09 -5.35 -9.05
N ALA A 611 -5.97 -6.06 -9.17
CA ALA A 611 -5.72 -6.93 -10.31
C ALA A 611 -6.08 -8.39 -9.98
N ASN A 612 -6.68 -9.10 -10.95
CA ASN A 612 -7.10 -10.50 -10.85
C ASN A 612 -7.84 -10.82 -9.54
N ASP A 613 -8.94 -10.11 -9.31
CA ASP A 613 -9.75 -10.27 -8.10
C ASP A 613 -8.95 -10.04 -6.81
N GLY A 614 -8.02 -9.08 -6.85
CA GLY A 614 -7.33 -8.62 -5.64
C GLY A 614 -6.08 -9.40 -5.28
N GLU A 615 -5.56 -10.23 -6.19
CA GLU A 615 -4.28 -10.96 -6.01
C GLU A 615 -3.15 -9.97 -5.73
N ASN A 616 -3.05 -8.93 -6.56
CA ASN A 616 -2.11 -7.83 -6.40
C ASN A 616 -2.85 -6.50 -6.46
N VAL A 617 -2.47 -5.59 -5.57
CA VAL A 617 -3.00 -4.23 -5.53
C VAL A 617 -1.90 -3.21 -5.80
N VAL A 618 -2.26 -2.12 -6.46
CA VAL A 618 -1.37 -0.98 -6.72
C VAL A 618 -2.08 0.32 -6.37
N SER A 619 -1.55 1.05 -5.40
CA SER A 619 -2.06 2.35 -4.98
C SER A 619 -1.03 3.45 -5.22
N ALA A 620 -1.46 4.51 -5.91
CA ALA A 620 -0.61 5.66 -6.17
C ALA A 620 -1.40 6.96 -6.07
N THR A 621 -0.79 7.96 -5.43
CA THR A 621 -1.22 9.33 -5.57
C THR A 621 -0.97 9.82 -6.99
N THR A 622 -1.86 10.69 -7.46
CA THR A 622 -1.81 11.38 -8.74
C THR A 622 -1.97 12.89 -8.48
N PHE A 623 -1.45 13.73 -9.36
CA PHE A 623 -1.60 15.19 -9.23
C PHE A 623 -1.73 15.79 -10.64
N ALA A 624 -2.74 15.32 -11.37
CA ALA A 624 -3.04 15.73 -12.74
C ALA A 624 -3.89 17.01 -12.74
N ALA A 625 -3.76 17.85 -13.77
CA ALA A 625 -4.59 19.05 -13.88
C ALA A 625 -6.07 18.69 -14.03
N ASP A 626 -6.96 19.57 -13.57
CA ASP A 626 -8.42 19.34 -13.62
C ASP A 626 -8.93 19.08 -15.06
N ALA A 627 -8.27 19.62 -16.08
CA ALA A 627 -8.62 19.42 -17.49
C ALA A 627 -8.11 18.07 -18.07
N GLN A 628 -7.23 17.36 -17.36
CA GLN A 628 -6.67 16.07 -17.80
C GLN A 628 -7.62 14.92 -17.45
N THR A 629 -8.77 14.83 -18.12
CA THR A 629 -9.79 13.79 -17.87
C THR A 629 -9.88 12.74 -18.96
N GLY A 630 -8.99 12.78 -19.96
CA GLY A 630 -9.03 11.85 -21.09
C GLY A 630 -8.65 10.42 -20.71
N LEU A 631 -9.28 9.47 -21.41
CA LEU A 631 -8.97 8.04 -21.33
C LEU A 631 -8.66 7.48 -22.71
N GLU A 632 -7.63 6.66 -22.78
CA GLU A 632 -7.25 5.92 -23.98
C GLU A 632 -6.99 4.45 -23.65
N THR A 633 -7.26 3.58 -24.60
CA THR A 633 -6.91 2.16 -24.59
C THR A 633 -5.86 1.91 -25.67
N PHE A 634 -4.99 0.92 -25.48
CA PHE A 634 -4.06 0.54 -26.53
C PHE A 634 -3.78 -0.96 -26.61
N SER A 635 -3.36 -1.40 -27.80
CA SER A 635 -2.82 -2.74 -28.07
C SER A 635 -1.62 -2.63 -29.02
N GLU A 636 -0.47 -3.12 -28.57
CA GLU A 636 0.84 -3.02 -29.24
C GLU A 636 1.17 -4.31 -30.00
N GLY A 637 1.50 -4.20 -31.28
CA GLY A 637 2.03 -5.32 -32.07
C GLY A 637 1.04 -6.47 -32.34
N GLY A 638 -0.25 -6.26 -32.08
CA GLY A 638 -1.30 -7.25 -32.29
C GLY A 638 -2.66 -6.71 -31.86
N ASN A 639 -3.60 -7.63 -31.61
CA ASN A 639 -4.98 -7.32 -31.26
C ASN A 639 -5.26 -7.79 -29.84
N THR A 640 -6.10 -7.08 -29.09
CA THR A 640 -6.55 -7.47 -27.75
C THR A 640 -8.05 -7.23 -27.64
N THR A 641 -8.79 -8.15 -27.02
CA THR A 641 -10.19 -7.91 -26.67
C THR A 641 -10.25 -7.24 -25.30
N LEU A 642 -11.00 -6.14 -25.17
CA LEU A 642 -11.30 -5.50 -23.91
C LEU A 642 -12.80 -5.56 -23.65
N ASN A 643 -13.21 -6.16 -22.54
CA ASN A 643 -14.55 -5.94 -21.98
C ASN A 643 -14.43 -4.93 -20.83
N ILE A 644 -15.08 -3.78 -20.94
CA ILE A 644 -14.99 -2.71 -19.94
C ILE A 644 -16.37 -2.25 -19.50
N GLN A 645 -16.54 -2.17 -18.19
CA GLN A 645 -17.58 -1.39 -17.54
C GLN A 645 -16.94 -0.17 -16.89
N ALA A 646 -17.58 0.99 -17.00
CA ALA A 646 -17.07 2.23 -16.43
C ALA A 646 -18.20 3.06 -15.86
N TRP A 647 -18.00 3.68 -14.71
CA TRP A 647 -18.99 4.53 -14.05
C TRP A 647 -18.34 5.82 -13.57
N LYS A 648 -18.99 6.96 -13.78
CA LYS A 648 -18.68 8.17 -13.01
C LYS A 648 -19.03 7.90 -11.55
N LEU A 649 -18.24 8.43 -10.62
CA LEU A 649 -18.53 8.32 -9.19
C LEU A 649 -18.97 9.67 -8.62
N LYS A 650 -19.98 9.64 -7.76
CA LYS A 650 -20.45 10.80 -6.99
C LYS A 650 -19.49 11.13 -5.85
N SER A 651 -19.47 12.40 -5.45
CA SER A 651 -18.73 12.84 -4.26
C SER A 651 -19.35 12.26 -2.99
N ILE A 652 -18.52 12.01 -1.98
CA ILE A 652 -18.96 11.68 -0.61
C ILE A 652 -19.12 12.91 0.30
N TRP A 653 -18.90 14.12 -0.25
CA TRP A 653 -18.85 15.40 0.46
C TRP A 653 -20.14 16.20 0.32
#